data_AF-A0AAU6IFZ7-F1
#
_entry.id   AF-A0AAU6IFZ7-F1
#
_cell.length_a   1.000
_cell.length_b   1.000
_cell.length_c   1.000
_cell.angle_alpha   90.00
_cell.angle_beta   90.00
_cell.angle_gamma   90.00
#
_symmetry.space_group_name_H-M   'P 1'
#
loop_
_entity.id
_entity.type
_entity.pdbx_description
1 polymer ?
#
loop_
_entity_poly.entity_id
_entity_poly.type
_entity_poly.pdbx_seq_one_letter_code
_entity_poly.pdbx_strand_id
1 'polypeptide(L)'
;MTRSRRLVGLALSGAVALTCAVQTVPAQAAPAADTPVATVQLNQVTPPEVLFGWAGASGFRYTLPDTGSPTAHWADYPGYTPPAHAGPDDLATGTDVITTGGVGTVTQKHQSTGVSVTLTVPQGQTYKTAVGWSVLTQDADGALHVLRAAGDGTTTDLPVTGLPSGATPDGLFRTGGSVRRLAVGYTLDGVDSLGLLDLADGTFRSYVTGVTTTGPVRFNDRWLVAGNKVARVDAAPGTDPVPVPTYGDYKIQGVVGDQLMLANPSVVFSPDTYRLVGISLADGTRTTVIDNSSGSYTPTLDGGLLATAGPSSADWHVYRVTPTETGATAARVLDVEANRSTIGGMMLSGGELLMYGNVTDQGGYDSVHGVQLDAAGRPAGPQTYRASLLNLSPCLAGDVACPQFEALGDGGFAYLSTGADGKESVHVTGREPNSYAAEPTGASGGRIGTGTGRYVLYNGGTPGVQKVADFPRGADGRTALDRTRTAAAVWGQRLWTPGTSQGSVVGYDLKSGKNVATVATGAPCTPSEIQAVNAWLYWSCGASGPAGVYDRATNRAITVPAGQARLADGYLLRENRTTHELLLTDFHAGSAITRTAAVLPTTDRDTGGNTGRWTVDRFGGNVAYLTDRGQVAIVTAGVSTSPLAQMEAQTDAAPGPTVAEPWLPVWQLSKPSAWTLQLISTTGTVVRTLTGTSTAAAVRASWDGATTAGGRAPRGSYTWKLTAEPRDHEGPDLLLTGTTTVN
;
A
#
# COMPACT_ATOMS: atom_id res chain seq x y z
N MET A 1 70.89 -66.68 -34.82
CA MET A 1 72.28 -66.50 -34.37
C MET A 1 72.25 -65.96 -32.93
N THR A 2 73.11 -66.51 -32.06
CA THR A 2 73.57 -65.97 -30.74
C THR A 2 72.50 -65.52 -29.72
N ARG A 3 72.17 -66.36 -28.73
CA ARG A 3 72.78 -66.51 -27.38
C ARG A 3 72.34 -65.46 -26.33
N SER A 4 71.49 -65.94 -25.42
CA SER A 4 71.67 -66.00 -23.95
C SER A 4 71.69 -64.73 -23.08
N ARG A 5 70.69 -64.71 -22.17
CA ARG A 5 70.74 -64.55 -20.69
C ARG A 5 70.80 -63.15 -20.03
N ARG A 6 69.84 -63.01 -19.09
CA ARG A 6 69.91 -62.43 -17.71
C ARG A 6 69.92 -60.89 -17.63
N LEU A 7 69.35 -60.18 -16.64
CA LEU A 7 68.75 -60.44 -15.32
C LEU A 7 67.94 -59.17 -14.90
N VAL A 8 66.90 -59.36 -14.09
CA VAL A 8 66.47 -58.55 -12.90
C VAL A 8 66.00 -57.09 -13.09
N GLY A 9 64.69 -56.89 -12.88
CA GLY A 9 64.16 -56.36 -11.61
C GLY A 9 63.88 -54.86 -11.51
N LEU A 10 62.60 -54.48 -11.47
CA LEU A 10 62.04 -53.52 -10.51
C LEU A 10 60.50 -53.57 -10.56
N ALA A 11 59.90 -53.88 -9.42
CA ALA A 11 58.46 -53.85 -9.21
C ALA A 11 58.02 -52.43 -8.86
N LEU A 12 57.01 -51.93 -9.56
CA LEU A 12 56.18 -50.80 -9.12
C LEU A 12 54.72 -51.24 -9.16
N SER A 13 54.16 -51.35 -7.96
CA SER A 13 52.78 -51.64 -7.62
C SER A 13 51.83 -50.57 -8.18
N GLY A 14 50.99 -50.95 -9.15
CA GLY A 14 49.84 -50.16 -9.60
C GLY A 14 48.58 -50.59 -8.83
N ALA A 15 48.03 -49.67 -8.04
CA ALA A 15 46.76 -49.85 -7.36
C ALA A 15 45.61 -49.79 -8.38
N VAL A 16 44.78 -50.83 -8.42
CA VAL A 16 43.51 -50.86 -9.15
C VAL A 16 42.45 -50.18 -8.27
N ALA A 17 42.09 -48.94 -8.60
CA ALA A 17 40.98 -48.25 -7.96
C ALA A 17 39.66 -48.72 -8.57
N LEU A 18 38.80 -49.33 -7.73
CA LEU A 18 37.38 -49.53 -8.04
C LEU A 18 36.71 -48.16 -8.18
N THR A 19 36.32 -47.79 -9.40
CA THR A 19 35.46 -46.65 -9.65
C THR A 19 34.01 -47.02 -9.32
N CYS A 20 33.50 -46.51 -8.21
CA CYS A 20 32.06 -46.44 -7.94
C CYS A 20 31.42 -45.53 -8.99
N ALA A 21 30.64 -46.11 -9.91
CA ALA A 21 29.76 -45.34 -10.79
C ALA A 21 28.61 -44.77 -9.94
N VAL A 22 28.73 -43.51 -9.55
CA VAL A 22 27.61 -42.73 -9.03
C VAL A 22 26.66 -42.52 -10.21
N GLN A 23 25.50 -43.16 -10.19
CA GLN A 23 24.42 -42.79 -11.10
C GLN A 23 23.99 -41.37 -10.75
N THR A 24 24.50 -40.40 -11.49
CA THR A 24 23.98 -39.03 -11.47
C THR A 24 22.58 -39.09 -12.07
N VAL A 25 21.58 -39.17 -11.19
CA VAL A 25 20.19 -38.88 -11.57
C VAL A 25 20.20 -37.48 -12.18
N PRO A 26 19.73 -37.28 -13.43
CA PRO A 26 19.66 -35.94 -14.00
C PRO A 26 18.80 -35.08 -13.07
N ALA A 27 19.32 -33.90 -12.70
CA ALA A 27 18.57 -32.91 -11.94
C ALA A 27 17.24 -32.69 -12.68
N GLN A 28 16.14 -33.06 -12.02
CA GLN A 28 14.80 -32.88 -12.54
C GLN A 28 14.62 -31.38 -12.75
N ALA A 29 14.43 -30.98 -14.02
CA ALA A 29 14.19 -29.57 -14.35
C ALA A 29 13.05 -29.06 -13.47
N ALA A 30 13.24 -27.89 -12.85
CA ALA A 30 12.18 -27.27 -12.06
C ALA A 30 10.89 -27.18 -12.91
N PRO A 31 9.71 -27.46 -12.33
CA PRO A 31 8.46 -27.36 -13.08
C PRO A 31 8.34 -25.97 -13.68
N ALA A 32 7.96 -25.90 -14.96
CA ALA A 32 7.69 -24.64 -15.65
C ALA A 32 6.40 -24.05 -15.07
N ALA A 33 6.54 -23.21 -14.05
CA ALA A 33 5.44 -22.44 -13.46
C ALA A 33 5.11 -21.22 -14.33
N ASP A 34 3.90 -20.67 -14.16
CA ASP A 34 3.51 -19.45 -14.85
C ASP A 34 4.34 -18.26 -14.37
N THR A 35 4.52 -17.27 -15.25
CA THR A 35 5.08 -15.98 -14.86
C THR A 35 3.96 -15.09 -14.32
N PRO A 36 4.11 -14.51 -13.10
CA PRO A 36 3.16 -13.55 -12.58
C PRO A 36 2.97 -12.35 -13.51
N VAL A 37 1.72 -11.94 -13.71
CA VAL A 37 1.39 -10.71 -14.44
C VAL A 37 1.63 -9.46 -13.59
N ALA A 38 1.64 -9.62 -12.26
CA ALA A 38 1.95 -8.58 -11.30
C ALA A 38 2.35 -9.18 -9.93
N THR A 39 2.99 -8.34 -9.13
CA THR A 39 3.24 -8.59 -7.70
C THR A 39 2.76 -7.39 -6.90
N VAL A 40 2.01 -7.63 -5.84
CA VAL A 40 1.40 -6.62 -4.96
C VAL A 40 1.91 -6.84 -3.54
N GLN A 41 2.03 -5.78 -2.76
CA GLN A 41 2.31 -5.88 -1.33
C GLN A 41 1.26 -5.10 -0.53
N LEU A 42 1.06 -5.49 0.73
CA LEU A 42 0.31 -4.69 1.68
C LEU A 42 1.25 -3.64 2.28
N ASN A 43 0.92 -2.36 2.13
CA ASN A 43 1.72 -1.27 2.69
C ASN A 43 1.15 -0.83 4.03
N GLN A 44 2.01 -0.39 4.95
CA GLN A 44 1.61 0.38 6.11
C GLN A 44 0.87 1.66 5.68
N VAL A 45 -0.07 2.14 6.49
CA VAL A 45 -0.78 3.41 6.23
C VAL A 45 0.00 4.62 6.72
N THR A 46 0.94 4.43 7.65
CA THR A 46 1.90 5.45 8.06
C THR A 46 2.97 5.59 6.98
N PRO A 47 3.23 6.78 6.43
CA PRO A 47 4.36 6.99 5.53
C PRO A 47 5.68 6.76 6.26
N PRO A 48 6.72 6.24 5.59
CA PRO A 48 8.04 6.09 6.18
C PRO A 48 8.60 7.44 6.64
N GLU A 49 9.18 7.47 7.84
CA GLU A 49 9.95 8.62 8.28
C GLU A 49 11.22 8.76 7.43
N VAL A 50 11.50 9.99 6.98
CA VAL A 50 12.75 10.31 6.27
C VAL A 50 13.54 11.24 7.17
N LEU A 51 14.72 10.82 7.62
CA LEU A 51 15.62 11.69 8.38
C LEU A 51 16.77 12.15 7.49
N PHE A 52 16.89 13.47 7.29
CA PHE A 52 17.97 14.04 6.49
C PHE A 52 19.24 14.15 7.33
N GLY A 53 20.29 13.46 6.90
CA GLY A 53 21.60 13.49 7.55
C GLY A 53 22.56 14.53 6.97
N TRP A 54 22.28 15.03 5.76
CA TRP A 54 23.00 16.12 5.08
C TRP A 54 22.24 16.49 3.79
N ALA A 55 22.26 17.75 3.37
CA ALA A 55 21.67 18.19 2.11
C ALA A 55 22.53 19.26 1.44
N GLY A 56 22.88 19.05 0.18
CA GLY A 56 23.68 19.97 -0.61
C GLY A 56 23.09 20.22 -1.99
N ALA A 57 23.85 20.86 -2.87
CA ALA A 57 23.36 21.29 -4.19
C ALA A 57 23.23 20.14 -5.20
N SER A 58 23.99 19.05 -5.06
CA SER A 58 23.90 17.88 -5.95
C SER A 58 22.87 16.85 -5.52
N GLY A 59 22.49 16.84 -4.24
CA GLY A 59 21.67 15.80 -3.66
C GLY A 59 21.64 15.86 -2.14
N PHE A 60 21.23 14.76 -1.52
CA PHE A 60 21.12 14.66 -0.07
C PHE A 60 21.36 13.24 0.44
N ARG A 61 21.73 13.15 1.72
CA ARG A 61 21.86 11.91 2.47
C ARG A 61 20.69 11.77 3.42
N TYR A 62 20.05 10.61 3.43
CA TYR A 62 18.90 10.34 4.28
C TYR A 62 18.94 8.94 4.90
N THR A 63 18.18 8.71 5.96
CA THR A 63 17.94 7.39 6.55
C THR A 63 16.45 7.14 6.69
N LEU A 64 16.05 5.87 6.61
CA LEU A 64 14.67 5.41 6.82
C LEU A 64 14.64 4.55 8.10
N PRO A 65 14.48 5.17 9.30
CA PRO A 65 14.63 4.47 10.58
C PRO A 65 13.64 3.30 10.76
N ASP A 66 12.45 3.40 10.16
CA ASP A 66 11.38 2.40 10.26
C ASP A 66 11.70 1.08 9.55
N THR A 67 12.74 1.04 8.71
CA THR A 67 13.13 -0.16 7.95
C THR A 67 14.02 -1.15 8.73
N GLY A 68 14.27 -0.89 10.02
CA GLY A 68 15.06 -1.77 10.89
C GLY A 68 16.58 -1.74 10.64
N SER A 69 17.05 -0.87 9.75
CA SER A 69 18.47 -0.60 9.53
C SER A 69 18.69 0.90 9.26
N PRO A 70 19.42 1.65 10.12
CA PRO A 70 19.69 3.07 9.92
C PRO A 70 20.79 3.29 8.87
N THR A 71 20.74 2.55 7.76
CA THR A 71 21.71 2.70 6.68
C THR A 71 21.48 4.06 6.02
N ALA A 72 22.54 4.84 5.88
CA ALA A 72 22.47 6.11 5.18
C ALA A 72 22.42 5.87 3.67
N HIS A 73 21.37 6.38 3.04
CA HIS A 73 21.14 6.37 1.60
C HIS A 73 21.51 7.73 1.00
N TRP A 74 21.78 7.74 -0.31
CA TRP A 74 22.08 8.92 -1.08
C TRP A 74 21.06 9.08 -2.21
N ALA A 75 20.61 10.31 -2.44
CA ALA A 75 19.74 10.67 -3.56
C ALA A 75 20.31 11.90 -4.27
N ASP A 76 20.52 11.78 -5.58
CA ASP A 76 20.90 12.89 -6.46
C ASP A 76 19.69 13.72 -6.88
N TYR A 77 19.86 15.02 -7.06
CA TYR A 77 18.82 15.83 -7.70
C TYR A 77 18.80 15.63 -9.21
N PRO A 78 17.63 15.38 -9.81
CA PRO A 78 17.52 15.25 -11.26
C PRO A 78 18.05 16.47 -12.01
N GLY A 79 18.90 16.25 -13.02
CA GLY A 79 19.39 17.30 -13.90
C GLY A 79 20.46 18.22 -13.32
N TYR A 80 20.99 17.93 -12.13
CA TYR A 80 22.11 18.69 -11.58
C TYR A 80 23.38 18.52 -12.43
N THR A 81 24.05 19.63 -12.71
CA THR A 81 25.35 19.64 -13.39
C THR A 81 26.42 20.15 -12.42
N PRO A 82 27.45 19.34 -12.10
CA PRO A 82 28.53 19.79 -11.24
C PRO A 82 29.25 21.01 -11.81
N PRO A 83 29.71 21.95 -10.96
CA PRO A 83 30.45 23.12 -11.44
C PRO A 83 31.80 22.72 -12.04
N ALA A 84 32.28 23.51 -13.01
CA ALA A 84 33.57 23.26 -13.66
C ALA A 84 34.78 23.49 -12.72
N HIS A 85 34.60 24.37 -11.74
CA HIS A 85 35.56 24.64 -10.68
C HIS A 85 34.86 24.49 -9.33
N ALA A 86 35.55 23.91 -8.36
CA ALA A 86 35.09 23.82 -6.99
C ALA A 86 36.32 23.86 -6.08
N GLY A 87 36.24 24.65 -5.01
CA GLY A 87 37.36 24.76 -4.09
C GLY A 87 37.15 25.86 -3.06
N PRO A 88 38.03 25.95 -2.05
CA PRO A 88 37.95 26.97 -1.01
C PRO A 88 38.02 28.41 -1.52
N ASP A 89 38.61 28.62 -2.69
CA ASP A 89 38.66 29.90 -3.39
C ASP A 89 37.31 30.27 -4.05
N ASP A 90 36.37 29.33 -4.18
CA ASP A 90 35.02 29.54 -4.68
C ASP A 90 33.97 29.10 -3.66
N LEU A 91 33.67 30.00 -2.71
CA LEU A 91 32.73 29.74 -1.61
C LEU A 91 31.31 29.40 -2.06
N ALA A 92 30.88 29.85 -3.25
CA ALA A 92 29.55 29.55 -3.76
C ALA A 92 29.37 28.05 -4.00
N THR A 93 30.44 27.35 -4.38
CA THR A 93 30.44 25.87 -4.55
C THR A 93 30.39 25.12 -3.22
N GLY A 94 30.52 25.82 -2.09
CA GLY A 94 30.45 25.24 -0.75
C GLY A 94 29.09 24.58 -0.44
N THR A 95 28.05 24.81 -1.23
CA THR A 95 26.72 24.22 -1.03
C THR A 95 26.72 22.70 -1.14
N ASP A 96 27.77 22.10 -1.70
CA ASP A 96 27.87 20.65 -1.93
C ASP A 96 29.05 20.01 -1.19
N VAL A 97 29.53 20.64 -0.11
CA VAL A 97 30.69 20.18 0.66
C VAL A 97 30.28 19.35 1.88
N ILE A 98 30.94 18.20 2.03
CA ILE A 98 30.86 17.32 3.19
C ILE A 98 32.14 17.48 4.00
N THR A 99 31.99 17.71 5.30
CA THR A 99 33.11 17.86 6.24
C THR A 99 33.27 16.62 7.11
N THR A 100 34.51 16.18 7.29
CA THR A 100 34.90 15.06 8.17
C THR A 100 36.12 15.43 9.01
N GLY A 101 36.25 14.85 10.21
CA GLY A 101 37.30 15.19 11.17
C GLY A 101 36.84 16.20 12.23
N GLY A 102 37.77 16.97 12.79
CA GLY A 102 37.47 17.97 13.83
C GLY A 102 38.51 18.10 14.94
N VAL A 103 39.47 17.19 15.03
CA VAL A 103 40.58 17.26 16.02
C VAL A 103 41.89 17.25 15.26
N GLY A 104 42.67 18.33 15.39
CA GLY A 104 43.94 18.53 14.68
C GLY A 104 43.78 18.84 13.20
N THR A 105 42.92 18.12 12.48
CA THR A 105 42.64 18.36 11.05
C THR A 105 41.15 18.25 10.73
N VAL A 106 40.76 18.95 9.66
CA VAL A 106 39.41 18.92 9.07
C VAL A 106 39.54 18.70 7.57
N THR A 107 38.85 17.69 7.05
CA THR A 107 38.80 17.38 5.62
C THR A 107 37.45 17.77 5.05
N GLN A 108 37.46 18.61 4.03
CA GLN A 108 36.30 19.05 3.28
C GLN A 108 36.36 18.46 1.88
N LYS A 109 35.27 17.82 1.46
CA LYS A 109 35.15 17.23 0.13
C LYS A 109 33.90 17.74 -0.56
N HIS A 110 34.05 18.29 -1.74
CA HIS A 110 32.94 18.60 -2.63
C HIS A 110 32.38 17.31 -3.21
N GLN A 111 31.10 17.06 -2.98
CA GLN A 111 30.50 15.77 -3.22
C GLN A 111 30.44 15.42 -4.71
N SER A 112 29.96 16.34 -5.55
CA SER A 112 29.76 16.08 -6.98
C SER A 112 31.01 16.17 -7.87
N THR A 113 32.04 16.91 -7.46
CA THR A 113 33.30 17.07 -8.24
C THR A 113 34.43 16.22 -7.68
N GLY A 114 34.31 15.76 -6.43
CA GLY A 114 35.34 15.00 -5.73
C GLY A 114 36.53 15.82 -5.21
N VAL A 115 36.57 17.14 -5.46
CA VAL A 115 37.62 18.02 -4.94
C VAL A 115 37.66 17.89 -3.42
N SER A 116 38.85 17.65 -2.87
CA SER A 116 39.06 17.46 -1.45
C SER A 116 40.21 18.33 -0.97
N VAL A 117 40.00 18.99 0.17
CA VAL A 117 41.04 19.75 0.87
C VAL A 117 41.08 19.32 2.32
N THR A 118 42.25 19.42 2.93
CA THR A 118 42.44 19.21 4.37
C THR A 118 43.09 20.45 4.93
N LEU A 119 42.52 20.98 6.01
CA LEU A 119 43.09 22.08 6.78
C LEU A 119 43.48 21.60 8.18
N THR A 120 44.46 22.29 8.76
CA THR A 120 44.96 22.02 10.11
C THR A 120 44.30 23.01 11.06
N VAL A 121 43.74 22.50 12.16
CA VAL A 121 43.24 23.35 13.25
C VAL A 121 44.45 23.90 14.01
N PRO A 122 44.67 25.23 14.06
CA PRO A 122 45.79 25.83 14.77
C PRO A 122 45.85 25.41 16.24
N GLN A 123 47.06 25.30 16.79
CA GLN A 123 47.25 24.97 18.19
C GLN A 123 46.59 26.03 19.09
N GLY A 124 45.82 25.58 20.09
CA GLY A 124 45.07 26.46 20.99
C GLY A 124 43.66 26.79 20.51
N GLN A 125 43.29 26.38 19.29
CA GLN A 125 41.92 26.47 18.78
C GLN A 125 41.21 25.12 18.81
N THR A 126 39.88 25.15 18.96
CA THR A 126 39.00 23.98 18.99
C THR A 126 37.94 24.10 17.89
N TYR A 127 37.77 23.06 17.08
CA TYR A 127 36.70 22.95 16.09
C TYR A 127 35.30 23.09 16.70
N LYS A 128 34.42 23.86 16.05
CA LYS A 128 33.02 24.04 16.46
C LYS A 128 32.05 23.53 15.40
N THR A 129 32.17 23.97 14.16
CA THR A 129 31.31 23.56 13.05
C THR A 129 31.96 23.87 11.71
N ALA A 130 31.32 23.47 10.61
CA ALA A 130 31.72 23.82 9.26
C ALA A 130 30.51 24.14 8.38
N VAL A 131 30.69 25.08 7.46
CA VAL A 131 29.70 25.44 6.43
C VAL A 131 30.44 25.63 5.12
N GLY A 132 30.09 24.82 4.12
CA GLY A 132 30.81 24.78 2.86
C GLY A 132 32.31 24.58 3.06
N TRP A 133 33.11 25.43 2.41
CA TRP A 133 34.57 25.46 2.51
C TRP A 133 35.13 26.24 3.71
N SER A 134 34.29 26.58 4.68
CA SER A 134 34.70 27.35 5.87
C SER A 134 34.50 26.52 7.15
N VAL A 135 35.47 26.59 8.05
CA VAL A 135 35.46 25.92 9.35
C VAL A 135 35.45 26.97 10.45
N LEU A 136 34.54 26.86 11.41
CA LEU A 136 34.55 27.69 12.60
C LEU A 136 35.34 27.00 13.71
N THR A 137 36.30 27.72 14.28
CA THR A 137 37.02 27.34 15.49
C THR A 137 36.87 28.40 16.58
N GLN A 138 37.22 28.02 17.81
CA GLN A 138 37.28 28.93 18.95
C GLN A 138 38.58 28.71 19.72
N ASP A 139 39.26 29.79 20.10
CA ASP A 139 40.43 29.71 20.95
C ASP A 139 40.09 29.61 22.46
N ALA A 140 41.13 29.51 23.29
CA ALA A 140 41.00 29.40 24.73
C ALA A 140 40.38 30.63 25.41
N ASP A 141 40.50 31.81 24.79
CA ASP A 141 39.93 33.07 25.27
C ASP A 141 38.47 33.25 24.82
N GLY A 142 37.96 32.31 24.02
CA GLY A 142 36.59 32.30 23.53
C GLY A 142 36.40 33.05 22.21
N ALA A 143 37.46 33.60 21.62
CA ALA A 143 37.36 34.29 20.34
C ALA A 143 37.18 33.28 19.20
N LEU A 144 36.32 33.65 18.25
CA LEU A 144 35.96 32.80 17.11
C LEU A 144 36.89 33.10 15.93
N HIS A 145 37.18 32.06 15.16
CA HIS A 145 38.04 32.12 13.98
C HIS A 145 37.39 31.35 12.83
N VAL A 146 37.51 31.87 11.61
CA VAL A 146 37.08 31.20 10.38
C VAL A 146 38.32 30.69 9.68
N LEU A 147 38.45 29.37 9.60
CA LEU A 147 39.53 28.67 8.92
C LEU A 147 39.13 28.26 7.51
N ARG A 148 40.10 28.33 6.60
CA ARG A 148 39.94 27.88 5.21
C ARG A 148 41.26 27.37 4.64
N ALA A 149 41.20 26.31 3.85
CA ALA A 149 42.38 25.82 3.14
C ALA A 149 42.82 26.83 2.06
N ALA A 150 44.12 27.09 1.98
CA ALA A 150 44.74 27.89 0.93
C ALA A 150 45.19 27.01 -0.24
N GLY A 151 45.33 27.61 -1.42
CA GLY A 151 45.77 26.90 -2.63
C GLY A 151 47.21 26.35 -2.57
N ASP A 152 48.01 26.78 -1.61
CA ASP A 152 49.37 26.28 -1.33
C ASP A 152 49.41 25.15 -0.28
N GLY A 153 48.25 24.68 0.18
CA GLY A 153 48.12 23.64 1.21
C GLY A 153 48.23 24.15 2.65
N THR A 154 48.37 25.46 2.87
CA THR A 154 48.32 26.07 4.21
C THR A 154 46.88 26.32 4.65
N THR A 155 46.69 26.74 5.91
CA THR A 155 45.39 27.13 6.45
C THR A 155 45.38 28.63 6.70
N THR A 156 44.46 29.34 6.06
CA THR A 156 44.14 30.72 6.39
C THR A 156 43.31 30.75 7.67
N ASP A 157 43.65 31.69 8.55
CA ASP A 157 42.99 31.91 9.83
C ASP A 157 42.49 33.35 9.90
N LEU A 158 41.17 33.51 9.90
CA LEU A 158 40.49 34.79 9.88
C LEU A 158 39.80 35.03 11.22
N PRO A 159 40.30 35.94 12.07
CA PRO A 159 39.65 36.24 13.33
C PRO A 159 38.27 36.86 13.10
N VAL A 160 37.27 36.39 13.84
CA VAL A 160 35.92 36.95 13.79
C VAL A 160 35.91 38.33 14.43
N THR A 161 35.37 39.31 13.71
CA THR A 161 35.25 40.70 14.17
C THR A 161 33.79 41.12 14.29
N GLY A 162 33.50 42.20 15.03
CA GLY A 162 32.12 42.73 15.16
C GLY A 162 31.26 42.07 16.24
N LEU A 163 31.79 41.06 16.95
CA LEU A 163 31.16 40.58 18.20
C LEU A 163 31.20 41.70 19.26
N PRO A 164 30.08 41.99 19.96
CA PRO A 164 30.05 43.04 20.97
C PRO A 164 31.11 42.81 22.06
N SER A 165 31.72 43.90 22.54
CA SER A 165 32.69 43.81 23.64
C SER A 165 32.02 43.24 24.90
N GLY A 166 32.66 42.26 25.54
CA GLY A 166 32.11 41.55 26.70
C GLY A 166 31.12 40.43 26.36
N ALA A 167 30.81 40.21 25.07
CA ALA A 167 29.98 39.09 24.66
C ALA A 167 30.76 37.77 24.69
N THR A 168 30.11 36.72 25.17
CA THR A 168 30.65 35.35 25.18
C THR A 168 29.79 34.46 24.28
N PRO A 169 30.34 33.81 23.24
CA PRO A 169 29.61 32.82 22.47
C PRO A 169 29.11 31.69 23.38
N ASP A 170 27.83 31.35 23.28
CA ASP A 170 27.17 30.40 24.19
C ASP A 170 27.26 28.93 23.71
N GLY A 171 27.94 28.70 22.59
CA GLY A 171 28.06 27.39 21.94
C GLY A 171 26.97 27.06 20.93
N LEU A 172 26.00 27.96 20.72
CA LEU A 172 24.99 27.82 19.67
C LEU A 172 25.58 28.21 18.30
N PHE A 173 25.93 27.20 17.50
CA PHE A 173 26.28 27.37 16.09
C PHE A 173 25.25 26.67 15.23
N ARG A 174 24.51 27.43 14.42
CA ARG A 174 23.43 26.91 13.55
C ARG A 174 23.76 27.12 12.09
N THR A 175 23.79 26.02 11.34
CA THR A 175 24.05 25.96 9.91
C THR A 175 22.73 25.81 9.13
N GLY A 176 22.80 25.92 7.79
CA GLY A 176 21.65 25.77 6.90
C GLY A 176 21.13 27.11 6.39
N GLY A 177 20.48 27.10 5.22
CA GLY A 177 19.86 28.29 4.62
C GLY A 177 20.81 29.29 3.96
N SER A 178 22.12 29.21 4.20
CA SER A 178 23.15 29.93 3.45
C SER A 178 24.49 29.21 3.56
N VAL A 179 25.23 29.16 2.44
CA VAL A 179 26.63 28.69 2.39
C VAL A 179 27.60 29.73 2.93
N ARG A 180 27.18 31.00 2.95
CA ARG A 180 28.00 32.15 3.34
C ARG A 180 27.85 32.51 4.81
N ARG A 181 26.76 32.10 5.47
CA ARG A 181 26.43 32.58 6.82
C ARG A 181 26.30 31.47 7.83
N LEU A 182 26.65 31.82 9.06
CA LEU A 182 26.47 30.98 10.24
C LEU A 182 25.76 31.77 11.32
N ALA A 183 24.68 31.23 11.89
CA ALA A 183 24.05 31.85 13.06
C ALA A 183 24.81 31.48 14.32
N VAL A 184 25.18 32.50 15.10
CA VAL A 184 25.97 32.38 16.33
C VAL A 184 25.20 32.99 17.50
N GLY A 185 24.96 32.19 18.53
CA GLY A 185 24.43 32.65 19.82
C GLY A 185 25.53 33.20 20.71
N TYR A 186 25.20 34.24 21.47
CA TYR A 186 26.10 34.82 22.45
C TYR A 186 25.31 35.42 23.60
N THR A 187 25.95 35.47 24.77
CA THR A 187 25.43 36.16 25.94
C THR A 187 26.23 37.45 26.15
N LEU A 188 25.54 38.56 26.38
CA LEU A 188 26.13 39.85 26.77
C LEU A 188 25.36 40.38 27.98
N ASP A 189 26.06 40.71 29.07
CA ASP A 189 25.45 41.21 30.31
C ASP A 189 24.29 40.34 30.82
N GLY A 190 24.41 39.01 30.66
CA GLY A 190 23.37 38.05 31.04
C GLY A 190 22.18 37.96 30.08
N VAL A 191 22.23 38.63 28.93
CA VAL A 191 21.18 38.61 27.90
C VAL A 191 21.61 37.77 26.70
N ASP A 192 20.86 36.70 26.43
CA ASP A 192 21.05 35.85 25.25
C ASP A 192 20.61 36.56 23.98
N SER A 193 21.48 36.53 22.99
CA SER A 193 21.35 37.25 21.73
C SER A 193 21.84 36.37 20.57
N LEU A 194 21.41 36.70 19.36
CA LEU A 194 21.74 35.99 18.15
C LEU A 194 22.20 36.95 17.05
N GLY A 195 23.24 36.54 16.34
CA GLY A 195 23.70 37.23 15.14
C GLY A 195 24.08 36.27 14.02
N LEU A 196 24.47 36.85 12.89
CA LEU A 196 25.02 36.11 11.75
C LEU A 196 26.49 36.49 11.57
N LEU A 197 27.32 35.46 11.43
CA LEU A 197 28.70 35.53 10.97
C LEU A 197 28.73 35.35 9.45
N ASP A 198 29.33 36.30 8.75
CA ASP A 198 29.71 36.15 7.34
C ASP A 198 31.04 35.39 7.26
N LEU A 199 30.99 34.20 6.67
CA LEU A 199 32.13 33.30 6.56
C LEU A 199 33.12 33.76 5.49
N ALA A 200 32.73 34.66 4.59
CA ALA A 200 33.63 35.16 3.56
C ALA A 200 34.72 36.06 4.16
N ASP A 201 34.35 36.95 5.07
CA ASP A 201 35.21 38.00 5.63
C ASP A 201 35.34 38.01 7.16
N GLY A 202 34.69 37.07 7.86
CA GLY A 202 34.79 36.92 9.30
C GLY A 202 34.01 38.01 10.07
N THR A 203 33.13 38.75 9.42
CA THR A 203 32.36 39.81 10.09
C THR A 203 31.10 39.24 10.76
N PHE A 204 30.96 39.51 12.05
CA PHE A 204 29.78 39.17 12.84
C PHE A 204 28.90 40.40 13.03
N ARG A 205 27.58 40.18 12.95
CA ARG A 205 26.58 41.21 13.26
C ARG A 205 25.45 40.65 14.10
N SER A 206 25.12 41.38 15.18
CA SER A 206 23.95 41.12 16.03
C SER A 206 22.65 41.57 15.36
N TYR A 207 21.60 40.75 15.51
CA TYR A 207 20.27 41.01 14.95
C TYR A 207 19.14 40.90 15.97
N VAL A 208 19.24 39.97 16.93
CA VAL A 208 18.16 39.69 17.87
C VAL A 208 18.71 39.63 19.29
N THR A 209 18.10 40.35 20.22
CA THR A 209 18.44 40.36 21.64
C THR A 209 17.29 39.80 22.49
N GLY A 210 17.60 39.26 23.67
CA GLY A 210 16.61 38.75 24.61
C GLY A 210 15.77 37.61 24.05
N VAL A 211 16.40 36.69 23.32
CA VAL A 211 15.76 35.50 22.77
C VAL A 211 16.41 34.25 23.36
N THR A 212 15.60 33.30 23.83
CA THR A 212 16.13 32.04 24.34
C THR A 212 16.76 31.25 23.20
N THR A 213 18.02 30.86 23.33
CA THR A 213 18.76 30.09 22.31
C THR A 213 18.27 28.65 22.11
N THR A 214 17.28 28.23 22.91
CA THR A 214 16.53 26.98 22.78
C THR A 214 15.42 27.02 21.71
N GLY A 215 15.03 28.20 21.23
CA GLY A 215 13.99 28.37 20.21
C GLY A 215 14.45 28.02 18.78
N PRO A 216 13.54 27.91 17.80
CA PRO A 216 13.92 27.67 16.41
C PRO A 216 14.76 28.83 15.88
N VAL A 217 15.92 28.49 15.32
CA VAL A 217 16.77 29.41 14.55
C VAL A 217 16.76 28.96 13.10
N ARG A 218 16.31 29.83 12.20
CA ARG A 218 16.29 29.63 10.74
C ARG A 218 16.72 30.91 10.07
N PHE A 219 17.47 30.82 8.99
CA PHE A 219 17.92 32.00 8.26
C PHE A 219 18.16 31.67 6.80
N ASN A 220 18.32 32.72 6.01
CA ASN A 220 18.90 32.64 4.68
C ASN A 220 19.67 33.94 4.39
N ASP A 221 19.95 34.23 3.12
CA ASP A 221 20.69 35.43 2.78
C ASP A 221 19.91 36.76 2.95
N ARG A 222 18.63 36.71 3.34
CA ARG A 222 17.75 37.88 3.45
C ARG A 222 17.10 38.02 4.83
N TRP A 223 16.86 36.92 5.53
CA TRP A 223 16.11 36.91 6.78
C TRP A 223 16.78 36.04 7.85
N LEU A 224 16.63 36.46 9.10
CA LEU A 224 16.93 35.68 10.30
C LEU A 224 15.67 35.55 11.14
N VAL A 225 15.34 34.33 11.52
CA VAL A 225 14.23 33.97 12.39
C VAL A 225 14.81 33.31 13.63
N ALA A 226 14.50 33.87 14.80
CA ALA A 226 14.99 33.39 16.09
C ALA A 226 13.85 33.42 17.10
N GLY A 227 13.41 32.25 17.55
CA GLY A 227 12.28 32.15 18.47
C GLY A 227 11.02 32.76 17.86
N ASN A 228 10.54 33.85 18.46
CA ASN A 228 9.37 34.60 18.02
C ASN A 228 9.73 35.93 17.31
N LYS A 229 10.98 36.12 16.90
CA LYS A 229 11.49 37.35 16.27
C LYS A 229 12.02 37.10 14.86
N VAL A 230 11.79 38.05 13.96
CA VAL A 230 12.29 38.09 12.58
C VAL A 230 13.09 39.36 12.35
N ALA A 231 14.28 39.23 11.77
CA ALA A 231 15.13 40.35 11.38
C ALA A 231 15.49 40.25 9.89
N ARG A 232 15.56 41.40 9.22
CA ARG A 232 16.08 41.51 7.85
C ARG A 232 17.59 41.65 7.89
N VAL A 233 18.30 40.88 7.10
CA VAL A 233 19.77 40.84 7.16
C VAL A 233 20.42 42.11 6.60
N ASP A 234 19.77 42.74 5.61
CA ASP A 234 20.21 44.01 5.01
C ASP A 234 19.70 45.26 5.76
N ALA A 235 18.95 45.10 6.85
CA ALA A 235 18.47 46.25 7.64
C ALA A 235 19.64 47.07 8.21
N ALA A 236 19.40 48.33 8.61
CA ALA A 236 20.40 49.13 9.30
C ALA A 236 20.74 48.53 10.68
N PRO A 237 22.00 48.61 11.16
CA PRO A 237 22.36 48.18 12.52
C PRO A 237 21.44 48.84 13.58
N GLY A 238 20.98 48.04 14.55
CA GLY A 238 20.03 48.51 15.57
C GLY A 238 18.56 48.54 15.15
N THR A 239 18.22 48.10 13.94
CA THR A 239 16.80 47.91 13.55
C THR A 239 16.18 46.82 14.41
N ASP A 240 15.06 47.13 15.06
CA ASP A 240 14.35 46.18 15.91
C ASP A 240 13.74 45.02 15.08
N PRO A 241 13.88 43.76 15.54
CA PRO A 241 13.22 42.64 14.91
C PRO A 241 11.71 42.69 15.16
N VAL A 242 10.94 42.18 14.20
CA VAL A 242 9.47 42.12 14.27
C VAL A 242 8.99 40.75 14.76
N PRO A 243 7.76 40.63 15.28
CA PRO A 243 7.20 39.34 15.66
C PRO A 243 7.10 38.37 14.47
N VAL A 244 7.38 37.09 14.72
CA VAL A 244 7.21 36.01 13.73
C VAL A 244 5.72 35.81 13.43
N PRO A 245 5.30 35.80 12.14
CA PRO A 245 3.96 35.38 11.77
C PRO A 245 3.68 33.94 12.20
N THR A 246 2.52 33.70 12.80
CA THR A 246 2.08 32.38 13.26
C THR A 246 0.94 31.83 12.42
N TYR A 247 0.79 30.51 12.42
CA TYR A 247 -0.32 29.86 11.74
C TYR A 247 -0.77 28.61 12.52
N GLY A 248 -1.88 28.74 13.25
CA GLY A 248 -2.43 27.64 14.06
C GLY A 248 -1.38 27.00 14.97
N ASP A 249 -1.27 25.68 14.91
CA ASP A 249 -0.32 24.85 15.65
C ASP A 249 1.02 24.62 14.93
N TYR A 250 1.19 25.18 13.72
CA TYR A 250 2.33 24.90 12.84
C TYR A 250 3.64 25.45 13.44
N LYS A 251 4.74 24.75 13.13
CA LYS A 251 6.10 25.07 13.60
C LYS A 251 6.95 25.62 12.47
N ILE A 252 7.93 26.45 12.84
CA ILE A 252 8.90 27.06 11.92
C ILE A 252 9.84 25.98 11.39
N GLN A 253 9.82 25.76 10.08
CA GLN A 253 10.65 24.75 9.41
C GLN A 253 11.86 25.35 8.69
N GLY A 254 11.73 26.55 8.14
CA GLY A 254 12.81 27.21 7.39
C GLY A 254 12.40 28.58 6.86
N VAL A 255 13.32 29.22 6.13
CA VAL A 255 13.02 30.43 5.36
C VAL A 255 13.55 30.24 3.95
N VAL A 256 12.67 30.35 2.95
CA VAL A 256 13.00 30.16 1.53
C VAL A 256 12.67 31.45 0.79
N GLY A 257 13.67 32.15 0.28
CA GLY A 257 13.50 33.49 -0.30
C GLY A 257 12.93 34.45 0.76
N ASP A 258 11.77 35.05 0.47
CA ASP A 258 11.04 35.91 1.41
C ASP A 258 9.98 35.17 2.24
N GLN A 259 9.90 33.85 2.13
CA GLN A 259 8.82 33.06 2.71
C GLN A 259 9.27 32.33 3.98
N LEU A 260 8.58 32.58 5.09
CA LEU A 260 8.66 31.77 6.30
C LEU A 260 7.89 30.46 6.06
N MET A 261 8.60 29.34 6.14
CA MET A 261 8.04 28.00 5.97
C MET A 261 7.51 27.46 7.29
N LEU A 262 6.22 27.13 7.32
CA LEU A 262 5.50 26.61 8.48
C LEU A 262 4.85 25.26 8.13
N ALA A 263 5.02 24.27 9.00
CA ALA A 263 4.35 22.96 8.88
C ALA A 263 4.18 22.30 10.25
N ASN A 264 3.27 21.32 10.35
CA ASN A 264 3.22 20.42 11.50
C ASN A 264 4.15 19.22 11.24
N PRO A 265 5.21 19.02 12.04
CA PRO A 265 6.18 17.95 11.81
C PRO A 265 5.68 16.56 12.24
N SER A 266 4.57 16.46 12.96
CA SER A 266 4.03 15.15 13.36
C SER A 266 3.59 14.37 12.13
N VAL A 267 4.07 13.13 11.99
CA VAL A 267 3.56 12.16 11.01
C VAL A 267 2.21 11.66 11.53
N VAL A 268 1.16 11.71 10.69
CA VAL A 268 -0.23 11.48 11.12
C VAL A 268 -1.06 10.80 10.05
N PHE A 269 -2.05 10.03 10.50
CA PHE A 269 -2.90 9.12 9.72
C PHE A 269 -3.94 9.79 8.79
N SER A 270 -4.02 11.12 8.76
CA SER A 270 -5.06 11.84 8.01
C SER A 270 -4.44 12.80 7.00
N PRO A 271 -4.52 12.51 5.69
CA PRO A 271 -3.89 13.34 4.65
C PRO A 271 -4.50 14.75 4.57
N ASP A 272 -5.77 14.92 4.95
CA ASP A 272 -6.51 16.17 4.68
C ASP A 272 -6.10 17.38 5.54
N THR A 273 -5.23 17.22 6.55
CA THR A 273 -5.08 18.24 7.60
C THR A 273 -3.78 19.07 7.52
N TYR A 274 -2.69 18.54 6.95
CA TYR A 274 -1.37 19.17 7.06
C TYR A 274 -0.71 19.50 5.72
N ARG A 275 -0.02 20.64 5.68
CA ARG A 275 0.56 21.25 4.49
C ARG A 275 1.83 22.01 4.86
N LEU A 276 2.69 22.23 3.87
CA LEU A 276 3.76 23.21 4.00
C LEU A 276 3.22 24.57 3.54
N VAL A 277 3.19 25.54 4.45
CA VAL A 277 2.70 26.91 4.19
C VAL A 277 3.87 27.88 4.13
N GLY A 278 3.87 28.76 3.14
CA GLY A 278 4.71 29.95 3.10
C GLY A 278 3.92 31.16 3.61
N ILE A 279 4.50 31.92 4.53
CA ILE A 279 4.05 33.28 4.84
C ILE A 279 5.15 34.24 4.41
N SER A 280 4.82 35.13 3.50
CA SER A 280 5.71 36.20 3.06
C SER A 280 6.08 37.10 4.24
N LEU A 281 7.37 37.23 4.52
CA LEU A 281 7.90 38.15 5.52
C LEU A 281 7.90 39.61 5.02
N ALA A 282 7.62 39.84 3.73
CA ALA A 282 7.56 41.17 3.15
C ALA A 282 6.17 41.82 3.29
N ASP A 283 5.10 41.06 3.08
CA ASP A 283 3.72 41.58 3.02
C ASP A 283 2.69 40.75 3.82
N GLY A 284 3.10 39.64 4.42
CA GLY A 284 2.21 38.75 5.19
C GLY A 284 1.33 37.84 4.33
N THR A 285 1.46 37.86 3.00
CA THR A 285 0.68 37.00 2.10
C THR A 285 0.99 35.54 2.38
N ARG A 286 -0.06 34.72 2.47
CA ARG A 286 0.02 33.29 2.75
C ARG A 286 -0.24 32.45 1.50
N THR A 287 0.61 31.45 1.28
CA THR A 287 0.44 30.47 0.20
C THR A 287 0.66 29.05 0.71
N THR A 288 -0.08 28.09 0.15
CA THR A 288 0.26 26.68 0.29
C THR A 288 1.38 26.34 -0.70
N VAL A 289 2.49 25.79 -0.20
CA VAL A 289 3.64 25.38 -1.02
C VAL A 289 3.54 23.91 -1.41
N ILE A 290 3.14 23.04 -0.47
CA ILE A 290 2.94 21.61 -0.70
C ILE A 290 1.75 21.13 0.13
N ASP A 291 0.79 20.44 -0.50
CA ASP A 291 -0.31 19.74 0.18
C ASP A 291 0.16 18.39 0.75
N ASN A 292 -0.51 17.90 1.79
CA ASN A 292 -0.21 16.61 2.44
C ASN A 292 1.27 16.50 2.89
N SER A 293 1.82 17.57 3.48
CA SER A 293 3.20 17.60 3.96
C SER A 293 3.25 17.44 5.48
N SER A 294 4.09 16.50 5.92
CA SER A 294 4.39 16.21 7.33
C SER A 294 5.75 15.53 7.45
N GLY A 295 6.24 15.33 8.68
CA GLY A 295 7.50 14.64 8.94
C GLY A 295 8.68 15.61 9.01
N SER A 296 9.79 15.25 8.36
CA SER A 296 11.05 15.98 8.46
C SER A 296 11.16 17.11 7.45
N TYR A 297 11.82 18.18 7.90
CA TYR A 297 12.16 19.35 7.09
C TYR A 297 13.63 19.69 7.31
N THR A 298 14.37 20.03 6.26
CA THR A 298 15.79 20.39 6.39
C THR A 298 16.17 21.54 5.47
N PRO A 299 16.61 22.69 6.01
CA PRO A 299 17.13 23.79 5.21
C PRO A 299 18.37 23.37 4.42
N THR A 300 18.46 23.80 3.17
CA THR A 300 19.62 23.55 2.31
C THR A 300 20.54 24.78 2.31
N LEU A 301 21.84 24.58 2.04
CA LEU A 301 22.83 25.67 2.09
C LEU A 301 22.64 26.73 0.99
N ASP A 302 21.86 26.43 -0.03
CA ASP A 302 21.48 27.37 -1.11
C ASP A 302 20.21 28.18 -0.80
N GLY A 303 19.71 28.13 0.45
CA GLY A 303 18.53 28.88 0.88
C GLY A 303 17.18 28.23 0.55
N GLY A 304 17.19 26.97 0.15
CA GLY A 304 15.99 26.14 -0.02
C GLY A 304 15.61 25.31 1.22
N LEU A 305 14.69 24.37 1.01
CA LEU A 305 14.20 23.45 2.04
C LEU A 305 13.89 22.08 1.41
N LEU A 306 14.31 20.99 2.05
CA LEU A 306 13.78 19.65 1.80
C LEU A 306 12.57 19.40 2.68
N ALA A 307 11.54 18.78 2.12
CA ALA A 307 10.28 18.45 2.80
C ALA A 307 9.73 17.12 2.30
N THR A 308 9.10 16.35 3.19
CA THR A 308 8.32 15.17 2.80
C THR A 308 6.85 15.50 2.59
N ALA A 309 6.23 14.89 1.58
CA ALA A 309 4.81 15.04 1.31
C ALA A 309 4.26 13.94 0.38
N GLY A 310 2.95 13.73 0.44
CA GLY A 310 2.26 12.76 -0.40
C GLY A 310 0.84 12.46 0.07
N PRO A 311 -0.10 12.15 -0.83
CA PRO A 311 -1.50 11.89 -0.46
C PRO A 311 -1.69 10.57 0.32
N SER A 312 -0.70 9.67 0.34
CA SER A 312 -0.72 8.44 1.13
C SER A 312 0.69 7.90 1.36
N SER A 313 0.85 6.93 2.25
CA SER A 313 2.11 6.20 2.43
C SER A 313 2.62 5.52 1.14
N ALA A 314 1.70 5.09 0.26
CA ALA A 314 2.02 4.46 -1.02
C ALA A 314 2.41 5.47 -2.12
N ASP A 315 2.19 6.77 -1.88
CA ASP A 315 2.50 7.86 -2.79
C ASP A 315 3.20 8.97 -1.99
N TRP A 316 4.37 8.65 -1.46
CA TRP A 316 5.13 9.50 -0.53
C TRP A 316 6.48 9.91 -1.11
N HIS A 317 6.84 11.19 -1.00
CA HIS A 317 7.98 11.76 -1.72
C HIS A 317 8.77 12.76 -0.87
N VAL A 318 10.02 12.97 -1.27
CA VAL A 318 10.79 14.16 -0.88
C VAL A 318 10.66 15.22 -1.97
N TYR A 319 10.38 16.44 -1.55
CA TYR A 319 10.36 17.64 -2.36
C TYR A 319 11.52 18.56 -2.00
N ARG A 320 12.12 19.17 -3.02
CA ARG A 320 13.02 20.31 -2.87
C ARG A 320 12.26 21.59 -3.14
N VAL A 321 12.21 22.45 -2.14
CA VAL A 321 11.59 23.77 -2.18
C VAL A 321 12.67 24.80 -2.44
N THR A 322 12.53 25.59 -3.49
CA THR A 322 13.48 26.63 -3.89
C THR A 322 12.80 27.99 -3.96
N PRO A 323 13.55 29.09 -3.71
CA PRO A 323 12.99 30.43 -3.82
C PRO A 323 12.65 30.77 -5.27
N THR A 324 11.59 31.56 -5.45
CA THR A 324 11.26 32.25 -6.70
C THR A 324 11.18 33.76 -6.43
N GLU A 325 11.02 34.58 -7.46
CA GLU A 325 10.92 36.04 -7.29
C GLU A 325 9.77 36.46 -6.36
N THR A 326 8.65 35.74 -6.41
CA THR A 326 7.42 36.08 -5.68
C THR A 326 7.07 35.08 -4.58
N GLY A 327 7.90 34.07 -4.30
CA GLY A 327 7.56 33.00 -3.36
C GLY A 327 8.54 31.84 -3.35
N ALA A 328 7.99 30.63 -3.38
CA ALA A 328 8.75 29.39 -3.44
C ALA A 328 8.05 28.38 -4.35
N THR A 329 8.82 27.50 -4.99
CA THR A 329 8.32 26.37 -5.78
C THR A 329 8.84 25.07 -5.21
N ALA A 330 8.09 23.98 -5.36
CA ALA A 330 8.47 22.65 -4.90
C ALA A 330 8.59 21.70 -6.10
N ALA A 331 9.67 20.93 -6.14
CA ALA A 331 9.88 19.87 -7.13
C ALA A 331 10.13 18.54 -6.42
N ARG A 332 9.49 17.46 -6.88
CA ARG A 332 9.73 16.10 -6.41
C ARG A 332 11.15 15.66 -6.79
N VAL A 333 11.91 15.16 -5.83
CA VAL A 333 13.32 14.78 -6.01
C VAL A 333 13.62 13.33 -5.60
N LEU A 334 12.75 12.69 -4.82
CA LEU A 334 12.90 11.29 -4.45
C LEU A 334 11.53 10.66 -4.17
N ASP A 335 11.36 9.44 -4.65
CA ASP A 335 10.24 8.56 -4.33
C ASP A 335 10.59 7.74 -3.10
N VAL A 336 9.72 7.74 -2.11
CA VAL A 336 9.91 7.00 -0.87
C VAL A 336 8.97 5.80 -0.89
N GLU A 337 9.53 4.60 -1.01
CA GLU A 337 8.75 3.36 -0.98
C GLU A 337 8.08 3.18 0.39
N ALA A 338 6.80 2.82 0.37
CA ALA A 338 6.07 2.54 1.60
C ALA A 338 6.65 1.35 2.37
N ASN A 339 6.60 1.44 3.71
CA ASN A 339 6.90 0.31 4.56
C ASN A 339 5.93 -0.84 4.31
N ARG A 340 6.45 -2.06 4.27
CA ARG A 340 5.65 -3.27 4.06
C ARG A 340 5.00 -3.73 5.36
N SER A 341 3.74 -4.15 5.25
CA SER A 341 3.02 -4.88 6.29
C SER A 341 2.96 -6.37 6.01
N THR A 342 2.87 -7.16 7.07
CA THR A 342 2.64 -8.59 6.98
C THR A 342 1.21 -8.86 6.50
N ILE A 343 1.10 -9.74 5.51
CA ILE A 343 -0.18 -10.24 5.02
C ILE A 343 -0.59 -11.43 5.88
N GLY A 344 -1.66 -11.26 6.65
CA GLY A 344 -2.28 -12.33 7.43
C GLY A 344 -3.34 -13.11 6.64
N GLY A 345 -3.80 -12.61 5.50
CA GLY A 345 -4.77 -13.31 4.66
C GLY A 345 -5.07 -12.59 3.35
N MET A 346 -5.65 -13.29 2.39
CA MET A 346 -5.99 -12.75 1.08
C MET A 346 -7.29 -13.34 0.51
N MET A 347 -7.99 -12.52 -0.27
CA MET A 347 -9.15 -12.92 -1.06
C MET A 347 -9.08 -12.26 -2.43
N LEU A 348 -9.71 -12.88 -3.41
CA LEU A 348 -9.75 -12.35 -4.77
C LEU A 348 -11.17 -12.53 -5.31
N SER A 349 -11.80 -11.44 -5.72
CA SER A 349 -13.13 -11.52 -6.33
C SER A 349 -13.43 -10.34 -7.23
N GLY A 350 -13.96 -10.63 -8.41
CA GLY A 350 -14.50 -9.60 -9.31
C GLY A 350 -13.46 -8.59 -9.74
N GLY A 351 -12.21 -9.04 -9.97
CA GLY A 351 -11.12 -8.16 -10.36
C GLY A 351 -10.57 -7.30 -9.22
N GLU A 352 -10.68 -7.73 -7.97
CA GLU A 352 -10.07 -7.04 -6.83
C GLU A 352 -9.38 -8.02 -5.88
N LEU A 353 -8.11 -7.74 -5.56
CA LEU A 353 -7.34 -8.42 -4.52
C LEU A 353 -7.57 -7.72 -3.18
N LEU A 354 -8.10 -8.45 -2.20
CA LEU A 354 -8.22 -8.00 -0.81
C LEU A 354 -7.10 -8.65 0.02
N MET A 355 -6.41 -7.84 0.81
CA MET A 355 -5.33 -8.26 1.70
C MET A 355 -5.67 -7.85 3.14
N TYR A 356 -5.54 -8.79 4.06
CA TYR A 356 -5.73 -8.60 5.49
C TYR A 356 -4.38 -8.53 6.19
N GLY A 357 -4.22 -7.59 7.12
CA GLY A 357 -3.05 -7.52 7.98
C GLY A 357 -3.04 -6.28 8.87
N ASN A 358 -2.03 -6.19 9.74
CA ASN A 358 -1.79 -5.00 10.52
C ASN A 358 -0.99 -3.99 9.68
N VAL A 359 -1.62 -2.86 9.38
CA VAL A 359 -1.07 -1.78 8.54
C VAL A 359 -0.51 -0.61 9.34
N THR A 360 -0.44 -0.73 10.67
CA THR A 360 0.06 0.32 11.56
C THR A 360 1.20 -0.21 12.42
N ASP A 361 1.96 0.69 13.02
CA ASP A 361 2.99 0.33 14.01
C ASP A 361 2.38 -0.04 15.38
N GLN A 362 1.07 0.14 15.54
CA GLN A 362 0.34 -0.21 16.74
C GLN A 362 -0.26 -1.62 16.60
N GLY A 363 0.04 -2.50 17.56
CA GLY A 363 -0.63 -3.80 17.64
C GLY A 363 -2.15 -3.63 17.77
N GLY A 364 -2.92 -4.51 17.12
CA GLY A 364 -4.39 -4.57 17.26
C GLY A 364 -5.20 -3.80 16.22
N TYR A 365 -4.58 -3.15 15.23
CA TYR A 365 -5.26 -2.45 14.13
C TYR A 365 -5.27 -3.27 12.83
N ASP A 366 -5.78 -4.49 12.91
CA ASP A 366 -5.96 -5.30 11.72
C ASP A 366 -7.06 -4.73 10.82
N SER A 367 -6.78 -4.68 9.53
CA SER A 367 -7.69 -4.14 8.54
C SER A 367 -7.56 -4.89 7.22
N VAL A 368 -8.53 -4.67 6.35
CA VAL A 368 -8.54 -5.20 4.99
C VAL A 368 -8.37 -4.03 4.02
N HIS A 369 -7.39 -4.17 3.14
CA HIS A 369 -7.12 -3.25 2.05
C HIS A 369 -7.31 -3.94 0.70
N GLY A 370 -7.80 -3.20 -0.29
CA GLY A 370 -8.11 -3.69 -1.63
C GLY A 370 -7.21 -3.06 -2.69
N VAL A 371 -6.81 -3.85 -3.68
CA VAL A 371 -6.15 -3.40 -4.91
C VAL A 371 -7.00 -3.85 -6.10
N GLN A 372 -7.53 -2.87 -6.83
CA GLN A 372 -8.29 -3.12 -8.05
C GLN A 372 -7.35 -3.66 -9.13
N LEU A 373 -7.83 -4.65 -9.87
CA LEU A 373 -7.13 -5.27 -10.99
C LEU A 373 -7.83 -4.93 -12.29
N ASP A 374 -7.05 -4.70 -13.35
CA ASP A 374 -7.55 -4.59 -14.72
C ASP A 374 -7.97 -5.97 -15.28
N ALA A 375 -8.42 -6.01 -16.54
CA ALA A 375 -8.81 -7.26 -17.20
C ALA A 375 -7.64 -8.25 -17.39
N ALA A 376 -6.40 -7.77 -17.38
CA ALA A 376 -5.19 -8.59 -17.47
C ALA A 376 -4.65 -9.02 -16.09
N GLY A 377 -5.37 -8.71 -14.99
CA GLY A 377 -4.97 -9.06 -13.63
C GLY A 377 -3.89 -8.16 -13.04
N ARG A 378 -3.61 -6.99 -13.64
CA ARG A 378 -2.61 -6.04 -13.15
C ARG A 378 -3.23 -4.98 -12.24
N PRO A 379 -2.52 -4.52 -11.20
CA PRO A 379 -2.99 -3.41 -10.36
C PRO A 379 -3.34 -2.18 -11.19
N ALA A 380 -4.57 -1.69 -11.04
CA ALA A 380 -5.11 -0.53 -11.73
C ALA A 380 -5.06 0.76 -10.87
N GLY A 381 -4.49 0.67 -9.66
CA GLY A 381 -4.40 1.79 -8.73
C GLY A 381 -3.72 1.41 -7.40
N PRO A 382 -3.59 2.38 -6.48
CA PRO A 382 -3.03 2.13 -5.16
C PRO A 382 -3.93 1.24 -4.31
N GLN A 383 -3.39 0.75 -3.19
CA GLN A 383 -4.20 0.07 -2.18
C GLN A 383 -5.24 1.03 -1.58
N THR A 384 -6.43 0.53 -1.28
CA THR A 384 -7.54 1.29 -0.72
C THR A 384 -8.01 0.64 0.58
N TYR A 385 -8.33 1.43 1.58
CA TYR A 385 -8.92 0.91 2.82
C TYR A 385 -10.34 0.39 2.54
N ARG A 386 -10.63 -0.84 2.98
CA ARG A 386 -11.95 -1.48 2.76
C ARG A 386 -12.71 -1.67 4.06
N ALA A 387 -12.07 -2.21 5.08
CA ALA A 387 -12.71 -2.47 6.35
C ALA A 387 -11.70 -2.53 7.49
N SER A 388 -12.16 -2.15 8.66
CA SER A 388 -11.46 -2.38 9.91
C SER A 388 -12.01 -3.65 10.56
N LEU A 389 -11.13 -4.45 11.15
CA LEU A 389 -11.49 -5.63 11.93
C LEU A 389 -11.17 -5.42 13.42
N LEU A 390 -11.11 -4.14 13.85
CA LEU A 390 -10.88 -3.74 15.22
C LEU A 390 -11.83 -4.50 16.16
N ASN A 391 -11.24 -5.29 17.05
CA ASN A 391 -11.84 -5.91 18.24
C ASN A 391 -12.45 -7.32 18.11
N LEU A 392 -12.52 -7.93 16.92
CA LEU A 392 -13.02 -9.30 16.79
C LEU A 392 -12.05 -10.10 15.92
N SER A 393 -11.25 -10.96 16.55
CA SER A 393 -10.30 -11.81 15.84
C SER A 393 -11.06 -12.65 14.79
N PRO A 394 -10.69 -12.57 13.50
CA PRO A 394 -11.20 -13.47 12.47
C PRO A 394 -10.63 -14.90 12.62
N CYS A 395 -9.77 -15.11 13.64
CA CYS A 395 -9.29 -16.41 14.04
C CYS A 395 -10.16 -17.03 15.12
N LEU A 396 -10.57 -18.27 14.86
CA LEU A 396 -11.04 -19.16 15.92
C LEU A 396 -9.83 -19.55 16.80
N ALA A 397 -10.05 -19.70 18.11
CA ALA A 397 -8.98 -20.06 19.03
C ALA A 397 -8.33 -21.40 18.65
N GLY A 398 -7.00 -21.42 18.49
CA GLY A 398 -6.24 -22.61 18.10
C GLY A 398 -6.41 -23.03 16.63
N ASP A 399 -6.99 -22.17 15.77
CA ASP A 399 -7.29 -22.51 14.39
C ASP A 399 -6.12 -22.30 13.44
N VAL A 400 -5.53 -23.41 13.01
CA VAL A 400 -4.50 -23.44 11.97
C VAL A 400 -5.02 -23.03 10.58
N ALA A 401 -6.33 -22.82 10.41
CA ALA A 401 -6.96 -22.35 9.19
C ALA A 401 -7.43 -20.87 9.25
N CYS A 402 -7.00 -20.11 10.26
CA CYS A 402 -7.24 -18.67 10.34
C CYS A 402 -6.37 -17.88 9.33
N PRO A 403 -6.88 -16.80 8.70
CA PRO A 403 -8.24 -16.26 8.80
C PRO A 403 -9.25 -16.91 7.86
N GLN A 404 -10.48 -17.06 8.36
CA GLN A 404 -11.63 -17.60 7.64
C GLN A 404 -12.33 -16.48 6.87
N PHE A 405 -11.89 -16.25 5.64
CA PHE A 405 -12.46 -15.25 4.76
C PHE A 405 -13.16 -15.86 3.55
N GLU A 406 -14.23 -15.23 3.08
CA GLU A 406 -14.88 -15.60 1.83
C GLU A 406 -15.34 -14.34 1.09
N ALA A 407 -14.72 -14.04 -0.04
CA ALA A 407 -15.16 -12.93 -0.87
C ALA A 407 -16.50 -13.26 -1.55
N LEU A 408 -17.41 -12.28 -1.53
CA LEU A 408 -18.79 -12.47 -1.97
C LEU A 408 -19.03 -12.01 -3.41
N GLY A 409 -18.05 -11.35 -4.02
CA GLY A 409 -18.09 -10.83 -5.39
C GLY A 409 -18.94 -9.58 -5.58
N ASP A 410 -19.48 -9.01 -4.51
CA ASP A 410 -20.33 -7.81 -4.53
C ASP A 410 -19.64 -6.57 -3.96
N GLY A 411 -18.30 -6.65 -3.85
CA GLY A 411 -17.44 -5.73 -3.12
C GLY A 411 -17.30 -6.09 -1.63
N GLY A 412 -18.17 -6.95 -1.09
CA GLY A 412 -18.08 -7.41 0.29
C GLY A 412 -17.33 -8.73 0.45
N PHE A 413 -16.94 -9.00 1.68
CA PHE A 413 -16.42 -10.29 2.11
C PHE A 413 -17.02 -10.70 3.46
N ALA A 414 -17.08 -12.01 3.68
CA ALA A 414 -17.54 -12.59 4.92
C ALA A 414 -16.38 -13.08 5.78
N TYR A 415 -16.55 -12.99 7.11
CA TYR A 415 -15.67 -13.60 8.09
C TYR A 415 -16.45 -14.11 9.30
N LEU A 416 -15.85 -15.02 10.08
CA LEU A 416 -16.39 -15.45 11.36
C LEU A 416 -15.73 -14.67 12.49
N SER A 417 -16.52 -14.29 13.48
CA SER A 417 -16.00 -13.92 14.79
C SER A 417 -16.51 -14.87 15.85
N THR A 418 -15.75 -15.02 16.94
CA THR A 418 -16.18 -15.73 18.14
C THR A 418 -16.30 -14.74 19.28
N GLY A 419 -17.48 -14.66 19.88
CA GLY A 419 -17.73 -13.86 21.07
C GLY A 419 -17.06 -14.44 22.32
N ALA A 420 -17.04 -13.65 23.40
CA ALA A 420 -16.50 -14.09 24.70
C ALA A 420 -17.26 -15.29 25.30
N ASP A 421 -18.49 -15.52 24.86
CA ASP A 421 -19.33 -16.68 25.21
C ASP A 421 -19.01 -17.94 24.39
N GLY A 422 -18.02 -17.87 23.49
CA GLY A 422 -17.64 -18.95 22.59
C GLY A 422 -18.59 -19.15 21.41
N LYS A 423 -19.60 -18.28 21.24
CA LYS A 423 -20.56 -18.37 20.12
C LYS A 423 -20.07 -17.59 18.92
N GLU A 424 -20.37 -18.12 17.74
CA GLU A 424 -19.90 -17.55 16.49
C GLU A 424 -20.98 -16.69 15.83
N SER A 425 -20.53 -15.65 15.12
CA SER A 425 -21.37 -14.84 14.23
C SER A 425 -20.73 -14.76 12.85
N VAL A 426 -21.56 -14.81 11.80
CA VAL A 426 -21.12 -14.52 10.44
C VAL A 426 -21.21 -13.02 10.23
N HIS A 427 -20.12 -12.41 9.79
CA HIS A 427 -20.06 -10.98 9.48
C HIS A 427 -19.90 -10.77 7.99
N VAL A 428 -20.48 -9.68 7.49
CA VAL A 428 -20.23 -9.16 6.14
C VAL A 428 -19.82 -7.71 6.25
N THR A 429 -18.71 -7.37 5.59
CA THR A 429 -18.15 -6.02 5.56
C THR A 429 -17.53 -5.73 4.20
N GLY A 430 -16.98 -4.53 4.02
CA GLY A 430 -16.19 -4.12 2.86
C GLY A 430 -16.99 -3.52 1.70
N ARG A 431 -18.32 -3.71 1.61
CA ARG A 431 -19.15 -3.14 0.52
C ARG A 431 -18.99 -1.62 0.40
N GLU A 432 -18.96 -0.95 1.55
CA GLU A 432 -18.55 0.43 1.74
C GLU A 432 -17.56 0.47 2.92
N PRO A 433 -16.66 1.47 3.01
CA PRO A 433 -15.80 1.64 4.16
C PRO A 433 -16.62 1.66 5.46
N ASN A 434 -16.25 0.81 6.42
CA ASN A 434 -16.93 0.67 7.71
C ASN A 434 -18.38 0.12 7.65
N SER A 435 -18.85 -0.36 6.49
CA SER A 435 -20.10 -1.12 6.43
C SER A 435 -19.96 -2.42 7.21
N TYR A 436 -20.96 -2.78 8.00
CA TYR A 436 -20.92 -3.95 8.85
C TYR A 436 -22.33 -4.49 9.07
N ALA A 437 -22.49 -5.80 8.90
CA ALA A 437 -23.68 -6.55 9.29
C ALA A 437 -23.25 -7.89 9.87
N ALA A 438 -24.02 -8.41 10.83
CA ALA A 438 -23.74 -9.68 11.47
C ALA A 438 -25.00 -10.55 11.55
N GLU A 439 -24.82 -11.86 11.51
CA GLU A 439 -25.85 -12.86 11.83
C GLU A 439 -25.29 -13.84 12.88
N PRO A 440 -25.83 -13.84 14.11
CA PRO A 440 -25.45 -14.81 15.13
C PRO A 440 -25.78 -16.23 14.70
N THR A 441 -24.81 -17.14 14.78
CA THR A 441 -25.02 -18.55 14.41
C THR A 441 -25.64 -19.37 15.55
N GLY A 442 -25.43 -18.93 16.80
CA GLY A 442 -25.77 -19.70 18.01
C GLY A 442 -24.93 -20.97 18.23
N ALA A 443 -23.95 -21.23 17.35
CA ALA A 443 -23.09 -22.40 17.34
C ALA A 443 -21.62 -22.02 17.57
N SER A 444 -20.76 -23.03 17.63
CA SER A 444 -19.32 -22.89 17.91
C SER A 444 -18.52 -23.95 17.14
N GLY A 445 -17.25 -23.66 16.87
CA GLY A 445 -16.35 -24.52 16.12
C GLY A 445 -16.71 -24.62 14.64
N GLY A 446 -17.44 -23.66 14.09
CA GLY A 446 -17.91 -23.66 12.72
C GLY A 446 -16.90 -23.10 11.73
N ARG A 447 -17.28 -23.09 10.45
CA ARG A 447 -16.47 -22.59 9.32
C ARG A 447 -17.37 -21.95 8.27
N ILE A 448 -16.87 -20.96 7.55
CA ILE A 448 -17.53 -20.48 6.33
C ILE A 448 -17.28 -21.50 5.23
N GLY A 449 -18.37 -21.98 4.60
CA GLY A 449 -18.29 -22.89 3.48
C GLY A 449 -18.03 -22.15 2.17
N THR A 450 -19.04 -21.40 1.72
CA THR A 450 -19.03 -20.59 0.50
C THR A 450 -19.99 -19.42 0.67
N GLY A 451 -19.87 -18.39 -0.16
CA GLY A 451 -20.81 -17.26 -0.16
C GLY A 451 -20.86 -16.57 -1.52
N THR A 452 -21.94 -15.84 -1.77
CA THR A 452 -22.09 -15.00 -2.97
C THR A 452 -23.11 -13.90 -2.68
N GLY A 453 -22.73 -12.65 -2.94
CA GLY A 453 -23.53 -11.47 -2.67
C GLY A 453 -24.06 -11.44 -1.24
N ARG A 454 -25.37 -11.60 -1.08
CA ARG A 454 -26.06 -11.54 0.22
C ARG A 454 -26.09 -12.85 1.00
N TYR A 455 -25.73 -13.98 0.40
CA TYR A 455 -25.87 -15.28 1.06
C TYR A 455 -24.52 -15.86 1.45
N VAL A 456 -24.41 -16.30 2.72
CA VAL A 456 -23.19 -16.93 3.27
C VAL A 456 -23.56 -18.25 3.93
N LEU A 457 -22.90 -19.33 3.51
CA LEU A 457 -23.05 -20.65 4.10
C LEU A 457 -22.14 -20.81 5.31
N TYR A 458 -22.75 -21.04 6.47
CA TYR A 458 -22.08 -21.40 7.71
C TYR A 458 -22.22 -22.90 8.00
N ASN A 459 -21.11 -23.55 8.28
CA ASN A 459 -21.03 -24.96 8.67
C ASN A 459 -20.62 -25.06 10.14
N GLY A 460 -21.56 -25.30 11.04
CA GLY A 460 -21.30 -25.45 12.47
C GLY A 460 -20.45 -26.68 12.83
N GLY A 461 -19.76 -26.56 13.96
CA GLY A 461 -18.97 -27.63 14.58
C GLY A 461 -19.85 -28.56 15.40
N THR A 462 -20.25 -28.11 16.60
CA THR A 462 -21.09 -28.90 17.53
C THR A 462 -22.24 -28.07 18.11
N PRO A 463 -23.51 -28.49 17.95
CA PRO A 463 -23.96 -29.58 17.08
C PRO A 463 -23.70 -29.26 15.59
N GLY A 464 -23.67 -30.28 14.73
CA GLY A 464 -23.43 -30.15 13.28
C GLY A 464 -24.61 -29.50 12.54
N VAL A 465 -24.87 -28.23 12.83
CA VAL A 465 -25.85 -27.38 12.12
C VAL A 465 -25.20 -26.76 10.89
N GLN A 466 -26.01 -26.45 9.89
CA GLN A 466 -25.61 -25.70 8.71
C GLN A 466 -26.66 -24.63 8.45
N LYS A 467 -26.20 -23.39 8.38
CA LYS A 467 -27.06 -22.22 8.22
C LYS A 467 -26.70 -21.46 6.96
N VAL A 468 -27.69 -20.83 6.34
CA VAL A 468 -27.45 -19.82 5.31
C VAL A 468 -27.84 -18.48 5.89
N ALA A 469 -26.85 -17.64 6.15
CA ALA A 469 -27.06 -16.24 6.53
C ALA A 469 -27.43 -15.43 5.27
N ASP A 470 -28.45 -14.60 5.39
CA ASP A 470 -28.93 -13.65 4.39
C ASP A 470 -28.69 -12.23 4.90
N PHE A 471 -28.03 -11.41 4.09
CA PHE A 471 -27.72 -10.02 4.35
C PHE A 471 -28.41 -9.11 3.32
N PRO A 472 -29.72 -8.85 3.47
CA PRO A 472 -30.45 -7.92 2.61
C PRO A 472 -29.80 -6.53 2.59
N ARG A 473 -29.98 -5.79 1.51
CA ARG A 473 -29.54 -4.39 1.45
C ARG A 473 -30.30 -3.58 2.51
N GLY A 474 -29.55 -2.80 3.30
CA GLY A 474 -30.13 -1.88 4.28
C GLY A 474 -30.75 -2.53 5.52
N ALA A 475 -30.43 -3.80 5.79
CA ALA A 475 -30.88 -4.53 6.96
C ALA A 475 -29.74 -5.36 7.57
N ASP A 476 -29.92 -5.75 8.83
CA ASP A 476 -29.04 -6.70 9.51
C ASP A 476 -29.14 -8.11 8.90
N GLY A 477 -28.19 -8.96 9.29
CA GLY A 477 -28.21 -10.37 8.92
C GLY A 477 -29.44 -11.09 9.48
N ARG A 478 -29.84 -12.15 8.78
CA ARG A 478 -30.87 -13.10 9.25
C ARG A 478 -30.58 -14.50 8.73
N THR A 479 -31.01 -15.52 9.46
CA THR A 479 -30.94 -16.92 8.99
C THR A 479 -32.05 -17.19 7.96
N ALA A 480 -31.66 -17.41 6.70
CA ALA A 480 -32.59 -17.81 5.63
C ALA A 480 -32.91 -19.31 5.65
N LEU A 481 -32.00 -20.14 6.15
CA LEU A 481 -32.18 -21.59 6.27
C LEU A 481 -31.35 -22.14 7.42
N ASP A 482 -31.92 -23.05 8.21
CA ASP A 482 -31.26 -23.79 9.28
C ASP A 482 -31.54 -25.29 9.11
N ARG A 483 -30.50 -26.13 9.10
CA ARG A 483 -30.62 -27.57 8.82
C ARG A 483 -29.42 -28.37 9.33
N THR A 484 -29.51 -29.69 9.23
CA THR A 484 -28.38 -30.59 9.48
C THR A 484 -27.28 -30.40 8.43
N ARG A 485 -26.02 -30.40 8.89
CA ARG A 485 -24.85 -30.24 8.02
C ARG A 485 -24.69 -31.38 7.02
N THR A 486 -24.56 -31.01 5.75
CA THR A 486 -24.24 -31.88 4.61
C THR A 486 -23.27 -31.16 3.66
N ALA A 487 -22.76 -31.83 2.63
CA ALA A 487 -22.03 -31.17 1.56
C ALA A 487 -22.92 -30.09 0.92
N ALA A 488 -22.43 -28.87 0.78
CA ALA A 488 -23.22 -27.79 0.20
C ALA A 488 -22.38 -26.65 -0.37
N ALA A 489 -22.93 -25.96 -1.36
CA ALA A 489 -22.37 -24.75 -1.93
C ALA A 489 -23.45 -23.69 -2.17
N VAL A 490 -23.13 -22.43 -1.97
CA VAL A 490 -23.96 -21.29 -2.33
C VAL A 490 -23.33 -20.58 -3.53
N TRP A 491 -24.12 -20.39 -4.59
CA TRP A 491 -23.77 -19.56 -5.74
C TRP A 491 -24.99 -18.75 -6.17
N GLY A 492 -24.89 -17.42 -6.04
CA GLY A 492 -26.03 -16.54 -6.14
C GLY A 492 -27.10 -16.86 -5.09
N GLN A 493 -28.37 -16.88 -5.52
CA GLN A 493 -29.50 -17.27 -4.67
C GLN A 493 -29.72 -18.79 -4.56
N ARG A 494 -28.83 -19.63 -5.12
CA ARG A 494 -28.98 -21.09 -5.14
C ARG A 494 -28.07 -21.77 -4.14
N LEU A 495 -28.67 -22.62 -3.30
CA LEU A 495 -27.98 -23.58 -2.45
C LEU A 495 -27.98 -24.96 -3.13
N TRP A 496 -26.81 -25.49 -3.39
CA TRP A 496 -26.61 -26.81 -3.98
C TRP A 496 -26.31 -27.85 -2.91
N THR A 497 -26.96 -29.01 -2.96
CA THR A 497 -26.77 -30.12 -2.01
C THR A 497 -26.87 -31.48 -2.68
N PRO A 498 -26.39 -32.57 -2.06
CA PRO A 498 -26.71 -33.91 -2.51
C PRO A 498 -28.22 -34.14 -2.62
N GLY A 499 -28.63 -34.87 -3.65
CA GLY A 499 -29.98 -35.39 -3.81
C GLY A 499 -30.21 -36.67 -3.02
N THR A 500 -31.37 -37.28 -3.23
CA THR A 500 -31.76 -38.54 -2.57
C THR A 500 -31.13 -39.79 -3.23
N SER A 501 -30.66 -39.67 -4.47
CA SER A 501 -29.97 -40.75 -5.20
C SER A 501 -28.48 -40.47 -5.32
N GLN A 502 -27.69 -41.54 -5.39
CA GLN A 502 -26.26 -41.46 -5.66
C GLN A 502 -25.98 -40.65 -6.94
N GLY A 503 -24.98 -39.77 -6.91
CA GLY A 503 -24.63 -38.93 -8.06
C GLY A 503 -25.67 -37.87 -8.45
N SER A 504 -26.62 -37.56 -7.56
CA SER A 504 -27.58 -36.46 -7.77
C SER A 504 -27.23 -35.25 -6.91
N VAL A 505 -27.41 -34.06 -7.47
CA VAL A 505 -27.26 -32.77 -6.80
C VAL A 505 -28.51 -31.92 -7.05
N VAL A 506 -29.07 -31.34 -6.00
CA VAL A 506 -30.30 -30.54 -6.01
C VAL A 506 -29.96 -29.06 -5.78
N GLY A 507 -30.60 -28.17 -6.55
CA GLY A 507 -30.53 -26.73 -6.37
C GLY A 507 -31.79 -26.20 -5.69
N TYR A 508 -31.63 -25.65 -4.49
CA TYR A 508 -32.66 -24.99 -3.70
C TYR A 508 -32.53 -23.46 -3.86
N ASP A 509 -33.62 -22.81 -4.26
CA ASP A 509 -33.70 -21.36 -4.39
C ASP A 509 -34.03 -20.71 -3.04
N LEU A 510 -33.07 -19.96 -2.49
CA LEU A 510 -33.16 -19.38 -1.15
C LEU A 510 -34.21 -18.27 -1.05
N LYS A 511 -34.58 -17.65 -2.17
CA LYS A 511 -35.55 -16.54 -2.19
C LYS A 511 -36.99 -17.03 -2.24
N SER A 512 -37.27 -18.03 -3.07
CA SER A 512 -38.60 -18.65 -3.21
C SER A 512 -38.87 -19.82 -2.27
N GLY A 513 -37.81 -20.37 -1.66
CA GLY A 513 -37.88 -21.47 -0.71
C GLY A 513 -38.18 -22.83 -1.35
N LYS A 514 -37.81 -23.03 -2.62
CA LYS A 514 -38.18 -24.22 -3.41
C LYS A 514 -36.98 -24.89 -4.07
N ASN A 515 -37.06 -26.21 -4.25
CA ASN A 515 -36.16 -26.93 -5.16
C ASN A 515 -36.50 -26.53 -6.60
N VAL A 516 -35.50 -26.05 -7.35
CA VAL A 516 -35.66 -25.55 -8.72
C VAL A 516 -34.83 -26.32 -9.75
N ALA A 517 -33.92 -27.18 -9.31
CA ALA A 517 -33.09 -28.00 -10.19
C ALA A 517 -32.70 -29.33 -9.53
N THR A 518 -32.57 -30.38 -10.35
CA THR A 518 -31.95 -31.66 -10.00
C THR A 518 -31.00 -32.05 -11.12
N VAL A 519 -29.74 -32.33 -10.79
CA VAL A 519 -28.65 -32.61 -11.74
C VAL A 519 -28.07 -33.98 -11.43
N ALA A 520 -28.04 -34.87 -12.43
CA ALA A 520 -27.31 -36.13 -12.34
C ALA A 520 -25.85 -35.89 -12.74
N THR A 521 -24.96 -35.77 -11.76
CA THR A 521 -23.53 -35.50 -11.99
C THR A 521 -22.76 -36.74 -12.44
N GLY A 522 -23.36 -37.93 -12.28
CA GLY A 522 -22.72 -39.22 -12.56
C GLY A 522 -21.74 -39.66 -11.46
N ALA A 523 -21.71 -38.99 -10.31
CA ALA A 523 -20.82 -39.37 -9.22
C ALA A 523 -21.15 -40.78 -8.70
N PRO A 524 -20.14 -41.62 -8.41
CA PRO A 524 -20.33 -42.96 -7.86
C PRO A 524 -20.61 -42.94 -6.35
N CYS A 525 -20.98 -41.80 -5.78
CA CYS A 525 -21.25 -41.63 -4.35
C CYS A 525 -22.31 -40.54 -4.11
N THR A 526 -22.77 -40.43 -2.87
CA THR A 526 -23.33 -39.17 -2.37
C THR A 526 -22.16 -38.21 -2.14
N PRO A 527 -22.09 -37.05 -2.82
CA PRO A 527 -20.96 -36.15 -2.68
C PRO A 527 -20.73 -35.72 -1.23
N SER A 528 -19.47 -35.78 -0.77
CA SER A 528 -19.06 -35.27 0.54
C SER A 528 -18.56 -33.83 0.46
N GLU A 529 -18.28 -33.35 -0.75
CA GLU A 529 -17.97 -31.96 -1.07
C GLU A 529 -18.74 -31.54 -2.32
N ILE A 530 -19.25 -30.31 -2.32
CA ILE A 530 -19.85 -29.66 -3.48
C ILE A 530 -19.32 -28.23 -3.54
N GLN A 531 -18.95 -27.78 -4.74
CA GLN A 531 -18.70 -26.36 -5.03
C GLN A 531 -19.47 -25.97 -6.29
N ALA A 532 -19.89 -24.71 -6.39
CA ALA A 532 -20.66 -24.20 -7.52
C ALA A 532 -20.14 -22.82 -7.95
N VAL A 533 -19.85 -22.67 -9.24
CA VAL A 533 -19.47 -21.40 -9.89
C VAL A 533 -20.04 -21.40 -11.30
N ASN A 534 -20.84 -20.39 -11.63
CA ASN A 534 -21.56 -20.29 -12.91
C ASN A 534 -22.21 -21.61 -13.30
N ALA A 535 -21.93 -22.15 -14.49
CA ALA A 535 -22.49 -23.40 -14.98
C ALA A 535 -21.87 -24.65 -14.33
N TRP A 536 -20.75 -24.51 -13.63
CA TRP A 536 -19.93 -25.61 -13.14
C TRP A 536 -20.36 -26.08 -11.76
N LEU A 537 -20.51 -27.40 -11.60
CA LEU A 537 -20.71 -28.07 -10.32
C LEU A 537 -19.58 -29.05 -10.07
N TYR A 538 -18.70 -28.74 -9.11
CA TYR A 538 -17.69 -29.67 -8.63
C TYR A 538 -18.26 -30.57 -7.54
N TRP A 539 -17.86 -31.84 -7.56
CA TRP A 539 -18.17 -32.81 -6.52
C TRP A 539 -16.96 -33.70 -6.22
N SER A 540 -16.86 -34.16 -4.98
CA SER A 540 -15.89 -35.18 -4.59
C SER A 540 -16.53 -36.25 -3.70
N CYS A 541 -16.00 -37.47 -3.79
CA CYS A 541 -16.35 -38.59 -2.93
C CYS A 541 -15.46 -38.69 -1.68
N GLY A 542 -14.85 -37.59 -1.26
CA GLY A 542 -13.92 -37.49 -0.13
C GLY A 542 -12.48 -37.23 -0.55
N ALA A 543 -11.59 -37.08 0.43
CA ALA A 543 -10.21 -36.60 0.22
C ALA A 543 -9.38 -37.44 -0.77
N SER A 544 -9.65 -38.75 -0.86
CA SER A 544 -9.03 -39.69 -1.79
C SER A 544 -10.02 -40.35 -2.76
N GLY A 545 -11.29 -39.93 -2.72
CA GLY A 545 -12.34 -40.48 -3.57
C GLY A 545 -12.33 -39.87 -4.98
N PRO A 546 -13.04 -40.46 -5.95
CA PRO A 546 -13.24 -39.85 -7.26
C PRO A 546 -13.80 -38.43 -7.15
N ALA A 547 -13.38 -37.55 -8.05
CA ALA A 547 -13.87 -36.19 -8.16
C ALA A 547 -14.22 -35.86 -9.62
N GLY A 548 -15.14 -34.94 -9.79
CA GLY A 548 -15.61 -34.52 -11.11
C GLY A 548 -16.20 -33.12 -11.10
N VAL A 549 -16.29 -32.54 -12.29
CA VAL A 549 -17.04 -31.33 -12.56
C VAL A 549 -18.14 -31.66 -13.55
N TYR A 550 -19.33 -31.15 -13.29
CA TYR A 550 -20.45 -31.21 -14.21
C TYR A 550 -20.72 -29.83 -14.81
N ASP A 551 -20.67 -29.75 -16.14
CA ASP A 551 -21.06 -28.57 -16.90
C ASP A 551 -22.58 -28.59 -17.13
N ARG A 552 -23.31 -27.67 -16.49
CA ARG A 552 -24.75 -27.54 -16.67
C ARG A 552 -25.16 -26.83 -17.96
N ALA A 553 -24.24 -26.12 -18.63
CA ALA A 553 -24.52 -25.47 -19.91
C ALA A 553 -24.54 -26.50 -21.05
N THR A 554 -23.59 -27.45 -21.04
CA THR A 554 -23.48 -28.49 -22.08
C THR A 554 -23.94 -29.89 -21.62
N ASN A 555 -24.35 -30.04 -20.35
CA ASN A 555 -24.75 -31.30 -19.71
C ASN A 555 -23.66 -32.38 -19.74
N ARG A 556 -22.41 -31.99 -19.48
CA ARG A 556 -21.24 -32.86 -19.58
C ARG A 556 -20.60 -33.13 -18.22
N ALA A 557 -20.33 -34.40 -17.93
CA ALA A 557 -19.51 -34.80 -16.79
C ALA A 557 -18.03 -34.91 -17.20
N ILE A 558 -17.14 -34.35 -16.38
CA ILE A 558 -15.70 -34.28 -16.62
C ILE A 558 -14.98 -34.77 -15.36
N THR A 559 -14.14 -35.78 -15.50
CA THR A 559 -13.30 -36.26 -14.39
C THR A 559 -12.18 -35.26 -14.14
N VAL A 560 -11.93 -34.93 -12.88
CA VAL A 560 -10.83 -34.05 -12.46
C VAL A 560 -10.03 -34.70 -11.32
N PRO A 561 -8.78 -34.27 -11.10
CA PRO A 561 -8.01 -34.75 -9.95
C PRO A 561 -8.70 -34.44 -8.62
N ALA A 562 -8.74 -35.42 -7.72
CA ALA A 562 -9.24 -35.24 -6.36
C ALA A 562 -8.23 -34.51 -5.46
N GLY A 563 -8.71 -33.97 -4.35
CA GLY A 563 -7.90 -33.33 -3.32
C GLY A 563 -8.49 -32.00 -2.85
N GLN A 564 -7.76 -31.30 -1.97
CA GLN A 564 -8.16 -29.98 -1.49
C GLN A 564 -8.06 -28.96 -2.63
N ALA A 565 -9.20 -28.56 -3.16
CA ALA A 565 -9.27 -27.74 -4.36
C ALA A 565 -10.33 -26.64 -4.24
N ARG A 566 -10.19 -25.58 -5.03
CA ARG A 566 -11.18 -24.51 -5.16
C ARG A 566 -11.63 -24.39 -6.61
N LEU A 567 -12.94 -24.45 -6.81
CA LEU A 567 -13.60 -24.24 -8.08
C LEU A 567 -13.65 -22.75 -8.41
N ALA A 568 -13.28 -22.42 -9.63
CA ALA A 568 -13.50 -21.13 -10.25
C ALA A 568 -14.23 -21.34 -11.60
N ASP A 569 -14.38 -20.28 -12.38
CA ASP A 569 -15.10 -20.35 -13.64
C ASP A 569 -14.28 -21.06 -14.72
N GLY A 570 -14.58 -22.33 -14.96
CA GLY A 570 -13.92 -23.15 -16.00
C GLY A 570 -12.63 -23.87 -15.55
N TYR A 571 -12.18 -23.67 -14.32
CA TYR A 571 -10.99 -24.35 -13.79
C TYR A 571 -11.06 -24.69 -12.30
N LEU A 572 -10.15 -25.57 -11.88
CA LEU A 572 -9.96 -25.99 -10.50
C LEU A 572 -8.51 -25.69 -10.09
N LEU A 573 -8.31 -25.05 -8.95
CA LEU A 573 -6.97 -24.87 -8.38
C LEU A 573 -6.80 -25.80 -7.17
N ARG A 574 -5.73 -26.60 -7.18
CA ARG A 574 -5.38 -27.56 -6.13
C ARG A 574 -3.97 -27.33 -5.65
N GLU A 575 -3.78 -27.36 -4.34
CA GLU A 575 -2.45 -27.34 -3.75
C GLU A 575 -1.92 -28.76 -3.57
N ASN A 576 -0.71 -29.03 -4.04
CA ASN A 576 0.07 -30.19 -3.66
C ASN A 576 0.96 -29.83 -2.48
N ARG A 577 0.56 -30.20 -1.26
CA ARG A 577 1.31 -29.85 -0.04
C ARG A 577 2.67 -30.53 0.09
N THR A 578 2.93 -31.60 -0.66
CA THR A 578 4.24 -32.28 -0.64
C THR A 578 5.25 -31.57 -1.53
N THR A 579 4.82 -31.12 -2.71
CA THR A 579 5.70 -30.42 -3.67
C THR A 579 5.59 -28.91 -3.59
N HIS A 580 4.66 -28.39 -2.79
CA HIS A 580 4.27 -26.98 -2.69
C HIS A 580 3.74 -26.39 -4.02
N GLU A 581 3.35 -27.23 -4.99
CA GLU A 581 2.83 -26.76 -6.27
C GLU A 581 1.37 -26.35 -6.18
N LEU A 582 1.03 -25.22 -6.78
CA LEU A 582 -0.34 -24.89 -7.16
C LEU A 582 -0.60 -25.44 -8.56
N LEU A 583 -1.54 -26.38 -8.64
CA LEU A 583 -1.91 -27.10 -9.85
C LEU A 583 -3.26 -26.58 -10.35
N LEU A 584 -3.26 -25.99 -11.54
CA LEU A 584 -4.46 -25.50 -12.21
C LEU A 584 -4.93 -26.55 -13.20
N THR A 585 -6.15 -27.04 -13.01
CA THR A 585 -6.84 -27.95 -13.94
C THR A 585 -7.90 -27.17 -14.69
N ASP A 586 -7.64 -26.90 -15.97
CA ASP A 586 -8.60 -26.32 -16.90
C ASP A 586 -9.53 -27.41 -17.45
N PHE A 587 -10.83 -27.17 -17.45
CA PHE A 587 -11.84 -28.05 -18.04
C PHE A 587 -12.88 -27.30 -18.91
N HIS A 588 -12.67 -26.02 -19.22
CA HIS A 588 -13.67 -25.21 -19.95
C HIS A 588 -14.00 -25.78 -21.34
N ALA A 589 -13.01 -26.39 -22.00
CA ALA A 589 -13.17 -27.05 -23.31
C ALA A 589 -13.80 -28.46 -23.21
N GLY A 590 -14.21 -28.89 -22.01
CA GLY A 590 -14.85 -30.18 -21.77
C GLY A 590 -13.89 -31.35 -21.47
N SER A 591 -12.57 -31.11 -21.49
CA SER A 591 -11.54 -32.07 -21.07
C SER A 591 -10.63 -31.44 -20.03
N ALA A 592 -10.26 -32.19 -19.00
CA ALA A 592 -9.39 -31.71 -17.93
C ALA A 592 -7.91 -31.73 -18.35
N ILE A 593 -7.24 -30.58 -18.29
CA ILE A 593 -5.81 -30.41 -18.55
C ILE A 593 -5.19 -29.73 -17.33
N THR A 594 -4.15 -30.35 -16.74
CA THR A 594 -3.50 -29.82 -15.54
C THR A 594 -2.11 -29.28 -15.85
N ARG A 595 -1.79 -28.13 -15.26
CA ARG A 595 -0.46 -27.49 -15.31
C ARG A 595 -0.08 -26.91 -13.95
N THR A 596 1.21 -26.68 -13.73
CA THR A 596 1.71 -25.99 -12.54
C THR A 596 1.55 -24.48 -12.74
N ALA A 597 0.73 -23.83 -11.93
CA ALA A 597 0.53 -22.39 -11.95
C ALA A 597 1.61 -21.66 -11.14
N ALA A 598 1.99 -22.21 -9.98
CA ALA A 598 3.01 -21.64 -9.11
C ALA A 598 3.62 -22.70 -8.19
N VAL A 599 4.73 -22.34 -7.55
CA VAL A 599 5.30 -23.08 -6.42
C VAL A 599 5.28 -22.15 -5.21
N LEU A 600 4.58 -22.57 -4.16
CA LEU A 600 4.47 -21.82 -2.91
C LEU A 600 5.78 -21.89 -2.10
N PRO A 601 6.03 -20.90 -1.24
CA PRO A 601 7.14 -20.95 -0.29
C PRO A 601 7.09 -22.22 0.57
N THR A 602 8.26 -22.81 0.84
CA THR A 602 8.40 -24.00 1.69
C THR A 602 8.26 -23.69 3.18
N THR A 603 8.53 -22.45 3.57
CA THR A 603 8.19 -21.95 4.90
C THR A 603 6.70 -21.69 4.92
N ASP A 604 5.98 -22.50 5.69
CA ASP A 604 4.58 -22.22 6.02
C ASP A 604 4.55 -20.92 6.82
N ARG A 605 4.37 -19.80 6.12
CA ARG A 605 4.02 -18.53 6.74
C ARG A 605 2.61 -18.72 7.32
N ASP A 606 2.52 -18.62 8.63
CA ASP A 606 1.55 -19.29 9.49
C ASP A 606 0.07 -19.19 9.06
N THR A 607 -0.58 -20.36 9.09
CA THR A 607 -2.04 -20.64 9.19
C THR A 607 -2.99 -20.07 8.13
N GLY A 608 -4.02 -20.85 7.79
CA GLY A 608 -5.00 -20.52 6.75
C GLY A 608 -4.80 -21.40 5.52
N GLY A 609 -5.84 -22.14 5.11
CA GLY A 609 -5.79 -23.03 3.95
C GLY A 609 -5.53 -22.27 2.65
N ASN A 610 -6.56 -22.07 1.82
CA ASN A 610 -6.42 -21.23 0.64
C ASN A 610 -6.32 -19.76 1.06
N THR A 611 -7.21 -19.24 1.91
CA THR A 611 -7.27 -17.81 2.28
C THR A 611 -6.02 -17.23 2.96
N GLY A 612 -5.08 -18.05 3.43
CA GLY A 612 -3.80 -17.59 3.98
C GLY A 612 -2.66 -17.50 2.95
N ARG A 613 -2.65 -18.38 1.93
CA ARG A 613 -1.49 -18.54 1.02
C ARG A 613 -1.82 -18.43 -0.46
N TRP A 614 -3.06 -18.70 -0.87
CA TRP A 614 -3.48 -18.63 -2.27
C TRP A 614 -4.99 -18.52 -2.43
N THR A 615 -5.46 -17.81 -3.44
CA THR A 615 -6.90 -17.63 -3.67
C THR A 615 -7.21 -17.56 -5.16
N VAL A 616 -8.48 -17.77 -5.50
CA VAL A 616 -8.98 -17.78 -6.88
C VAL A 616 -10.12 -16.78 -7.03
N ASP A 617 -10.15 -16.08 -8.16
CA ASP A 617 -11.27 -15.23 -8.53
C ASP A 617 -12.40 -16.06 -9.15
N ARG A 618 -13.42 -16.39 -8.34
CA ARG A 618 -14.62 -17.09 -8.83
C ARG A 618 -15.47 -16.25 -9.80
N PHE A 619 -15.16 -14.97 -9.96
CA PHE A 619 -15.88 -14.00 -10.79
C PHE A 619 -14.99 -13.39 -11.91
N GLY A 620 -13.73 -13.82 -12.06
CA GLY A 620 -12.75 -13.10 -12.89
C GLY A 620 -11.46 -13.83 -13.26
N GLY A 621 -11.36 -15.14 -13.01
CA GLY A 621 -10.33 -16.01 -13.61
C GLY A 621 -8.89 -15.87 -13.11
N ASN A 622 -8.58 -14.92 -12.24
CA ASN A 622 -7.22 -14.75 -11.71
C ASN A 622 -6.94 -15.68 -10.52
N VAL A 623 -5.66 -15.95 -10.29
CA VAL A 623 -5.14 -16.64 -9.11
C VAL A 623 -4.14 -15.72 -8.43
N ALA A 624 -4.21 -15.62 -7.11
CA ALA A 624 -3.26 -14.88 -6.30
C ALA A 624 -2.59 -15.83 -5.30
N TYR A 625 -1.29 -15.66 -5.05
CA TYR A 625 -0.55 -16.48 -4.09
C TYR A 625 0.57 -15.72 -3.39
N LEU A 626 0.88 -16.12 -2.15
CA LEU A 626 1.94 -15.52 -1.35
C LEU A 626 3.32 -15.96 -1.85
N THR A 627 4.24 -15.02 -1.98
CA THR A 627 5.64 -15.26 -2.36
C THR A 627 6.54 -15.44 -1.15
N ASP A 628 7.76 -15.93 -1.39
CA ASP A 628 8.82 -16.07 -0.39
C ASP A 628 9.25 -14.75 0.24
N ARG A 629 8.96 -13.62 -0.42
CA ARG A 629 9.16 -12.25 0.08
C ARG A 629 7.98 -11.71 0.89
N GLY A 630 6.87 -12.43 1.02
CA GLY A 630 5.67 -11.94 1.70
C GLY A 630 4.88 -10.92 0.87
N GLN A 631 4.99 -11.00 -0.45
CA GLN A 631 4.16 -10.26 -1.41
C GLN A 631 3.13 -11.21 -2.02
N VAL A 632 2.14 -10.69 -2.72
CA VAL A 632 1.14 -11.46 -3.46
C VAL A 632 1.47 -11.41 -4.95
N ALA A 633 1.81 -12.55 -5.53
CA ALA A 633 1.92 -12.70 -6.99
C ALA A 633 0.54 -13.01 -7.57
N ILE A 634 0.26 -12.45 -8.76
CA ILE A 634 -0.99 -12.67 -9.49
C ILE A 634 -0.64 -13.38 -10.80
N VAL A 635 -1.34 -14.47 -11.11
CA VAL A 635 -1.26 -15.19 -12.40
C VAL A 635 -2.67 -15.31 -12.99
N THR A 636 -2.77 -15.19 -14.30
CA THR A 636 -4.04 -15.41 -15.02
C THR A 636 -4.29 -16.90 -15.18
N ALA A 637 -5.52 -17.39 -15.01
CA ALA A 637 -5.82 -18.79 -15.32
C ALA A 637 -5.59 -19.14 -16.80
N GLY A 638 -5.78 -18.17 -17.70
CA GLY A 638 -5.76 -18.40 -19.15
C GLY A 638 -6.96 -19.21 -19.64
N VAL A 639 -8.08 -19.13 -18.90
CA VAL A 639 -9.30 -19.89 -19.13
C VAL A 639 -10.42 -18.92 -19.47
N SER A 640 -11.16 -19.20 -20.55
CA SER A 640 -12.27 -18.36 -20.99
C SER A 640 -13.40 -18.39 -19.94
N THR A 641 -13.89 -17.22 -19.54
CA THR A 641 -14.96 -17.12 -18.53
C THR A 641 -16.33 -17.46 -19.13
N SER A 642 -17.27 -17.86 -18.28
CA SER A 642 -18.66 -18.05 -18.68
C SER A 642 -19.29 -16.72 -19.13
N PRO A 643 -20.34 -16.76 -19.98
CA PRO A 643 -21.16 -15.59 -20.29
C PRO A 643 -21.67 -14.87 -19.03
N LEU A 644 -21.82 -13.56 -19.12
CA LEU A 644 -22.35 -12.73 -18.03
C LEU A 644 -23.78 -13.18 -17.66
N ALA A 645 -24.05 -13.34 -16.37
CA ALA A 645 -25.34 -13.80 -15.86
C ALA A 645 -25.75 -13.06 -14.58
N GLN A 646 -27.06 -12.86 -14.41
CA GLN A 646 -27.63 -12.41 -13.13
C GLN A 646 -27.73 -13.61 -12.18
N MET A 647 -27.17 -13.47 -10.98
CA MET A 647 -27.18 -14.51 -9.95
C MET A 647 -28.17 -14.24 -8.82
N GLU A 648 -28.43 -12.97 -8.52
CA GLU A 648 -29.41 -12.48 -7.56
C GLU A 648 -29.77 -11.04 -7.90
N ALA A 649 -30.94 -10.57 -7.48
CA ALA A 649 -31.30 -9.17 -7.58
C ALA A 649 -32.23 -8.72 -6.44
N GLN A 650 -31.99 -7.49 -5.98
CA GLN A 650 -32.80 -6.72 -5.03
C GLN A 650 -33.27 -5.46 -5.75
N THR A 651 -34.50 -5.48 -6.28
CA THR A 651 -35.04 -4.44 -7.15
C THR A 651 -36.39 -3.91 -6.68
N ASP A 652 -36.74 -4.19 -5.42
CA ASP A 652 -38.00 -3.78 -4.83
C ASP A 652 -38.20 -2.27 -5.01
N ALA A 653 -39.43 -1.88 -5.36
CA ALA A 653 -39.73 -0.50 -5.67
C ALA A 653 -39.61 0.39 -4.42
N ALA A 654 -39.02 1.57 -4.57
CA ALA A 654 -39.01 2.58 -3.52
C ALA A 654 -40.28 3.45 -3.63
N PRO A 655 -41.07 3.62 -2.55
CA PRO A 655 -42.21 4.53 -2.57
C PRO A 655 -41.77 5.99 -2.76
N GLY A 656 -41.85 6.53 -3.97
CA GLY A 656 -41.55 7.95 -4.22
C GLY A 656 -40.08 8.31 -4.02
N PRO A 657 -39.16 7.80 -4.85
CA PRO A 657 -37.73 8.01 -4.70
C PRO A 657 -37.36 9.49 -4.61
N THR A 658 -36.46 9.84 -3.67
CA THR A 658 -35.96 11.19 -3.45
C THR A 658 -34.45 11.21 -3.33
N VAL A 659 -33.84 12.39 -3.20
CA VAL A 659 -32.40 12.51 -2.91
C VAL A 659 -32.07 11.88 -1.55
N ALA A 660 -32.95 12.00 -0.56
CA ALA A 660 -32.76 11.44 0.77
C ALA A 660 -33.05 9.92 0.81
N GLU A 661 -34.00 9.46 0.00
CA GLU A 661 -34.45 8.07 -0.07
C GLU A 661 -34.51 7.62 -1.54
N PRO A 662 -33.37 7.41 -2.20
CA PRO A 662 -33.36 7.00 -3.59
C PRO A 662 -33.83 5.54 -3.74
N TRP A 663 -34.30 5.19 -4.94
CA TRP A 663 -34.43 3.80 -5.34
C TRP A 663 -33.04 3.21 -5.57
N LEU A 664 -32.76 2.14 -4.84
CA LEU A 664 -31.43 1.58 -4.66
C LEU A 664 -31.39 0.10 -5.09
N PRO A 665 -31.60 -0.20 -6.38
CA PRO A 665 -31.54 -1.57 -6.85
C PRO A 665 -30.10 -2.12 -6.85
N VAL A 666 -29.97 -3.43 -6.65
CA VAL A 666 -28.71 -4.17 -6.77
C VAL A 666 -28.94 -5.40 -7.63
N TRP A 667 -28.05 -5.62 -8.59
CA TRP A 667 -27.96 -6.87 -9.34
C TRP A 667 -26.60 -7.50 -9.07
N GLN A 668 -26.60 -8.69 -8.48
CA GLN A 668 -25.40 -9.50 -8.36
C GLN A 668 -25.18 -10.25 -9.68
N LEU A 669 -24.08 -9.97 -10.35
CA LEU A 669 -23.69 -10.59 -11.61
C LEU A 669 -22.55 -11.59 -11.40
N SER A 670 -22.36 -12.49 -12.37
CA SER A 670 -21.31 -13.51 -12.35
C SER A 670 -19.89 -12.97 -12.51
N LYS A 671 -19.73 -11.77 -13.09
CA LYS A 671 -18.44 -11.12 -13.33
C LYS A 671 -18.59 -9.59 -13.49
N PRO A 672 -17.51 -8.81 -13.42
CA PRO A 672 -17.55 -7.35 -13.58
C PRO A 672 -18.10 -6.90 -14.94
N SER A 673 -18.74 -5.74 -14.96
CA SER A 673 -19.40 -5.17 -16.15
C SER A 673 -19.39 -3.64 -16.18
N ALA A 674 -19.47 -3.08 -17.38
CA ALA A 674 -20.00 -1.73 -17.59
C ALA A 674 -21.52 -1.84 -17.77
N TRP A 675 -22.30 -0.85 -17.35
CA TRP A 675 -23.76 -0.96 -17.39
C TRP A 675 -24.47 0.35 -17.71
N THR A 676 -25.66 0.20 -18.29
CA THR A 676 -26.63 1.27 -18.55
C THR A 676 -28.00 0.84 -18.05
N LEU A 677 -28.63 1.66 -17.21
CA LEU A 677 -29.97 1.48 -16.70
C LEU A 677 -30.89 2.57 -17.24
N GLN A 678 -31.91 2.18 -18.00
CA GLN A 678 -32.95 3.05 -18.51
C GLN A 678 -34.24 2.88 -17.72
N LEU A 679 -34.87 4.01 -17.37
CA LEU A 679 -36.20 4.06 -16.79
C LEU A 679 -37.19 4.57 -17.83
N ILE A 680 -38.23 3.79 -18.09
CA ILE A 680 -39.15 3.98 -19.21
C ILE A 680 -40.57 4.13 -18.65
N SER A 681 -41.25 5.22 -19.01
CA SER A 681 -42.64 5.45 -18.63
C SER A 681 -43.59 4.45 -19.29
N THR A 682 -44.83 4.39 -18.81
CA THR A 682 -45.91 3.61 -19.45
C THR A 682 -46.21 4.04 -20.89
N THR A 683 -45.83 5.26 -21.28
CA THR A 683 -45.93 5.77 -22.67
C THR A 683 -44.75 5.35 -23.55
N GLY A 684 -43.78 4.61 -23.02
CA GLY A 684 -42.59 4.17 -23.75
C GLY A 684 -41.45 5.20 -23.79
N THR A 685 -41.56 6.31 -23.06
CA THR A 685 -40.55 7.38 -23.05
C THR A 685 -39.46 7.09 -22.02
N VAL A 686 -38.19 7.15 -22.41
CA VAL A 686 -37.06 7.06 -21.46
C VAL A 686 -37.03 8.34 -20.63
N VAL A 687 -37.33 8.24 -19.34
CA VAL A 687 -37.34 9.38 -18.42
C VAL A 687 -35.99 9.63 -17.77
N ARG A 688 -35.17 8.58 -17.64
CA ARG A 688 -33.83 8.66 -17.05
C ARG A 688 -32.94 7.56 -17.64
N THR A 689 -31.68 7.91 -17.86
CA THR A 689 -30.60 6.96 -18.13
C THR A 689 -29.53 7.13 -17.07
N LEU A 690 -29.09 6.03 -16.47
CA LEU A 690 -27.98 5.96 -15.53
C LEU A 690 -26.93 5.03 -16.13
N THR A 691 -25.65 5.36 -15.97
CA THR A 691 -24.53 4.57 -16.46
C THR A 691 -23.48 4.41 -15.38
N GLY A 692 -22.70 3.34 -15.44
CA GLY A 692 -21.59 3.15 -14.53
C GLY A 692 -20.82 1.87 -14.81
N THR A 693 -19.91 1.54 -13.91
CA THR A 693 -19.25 0.24 -13.82
C THR A 693 -19.74 -0.50 -12.58
N SER A 694 -19.68 -1.82 -12.59
CA SER A 694 -19.99 -2.60 -11.38
C SER A 694 -18.88 -2.44 -10.35
N THR A 695 -19.25 -2.47 -9.07
CA THR A 695 -18.28 -2.64 -7.97
C THR A 695 -18.07 -4.14 -7.78
N ALA A 696 -16.86 -4.63 -8.05
CA ALA A 696 -16.62 -6.05 -8.31
C ALA A 696 -17.63 -6.56 -9.35
N ALA A 697 -18.42 -7.59 -9.03
CA ALA A 697 -19.46 -8.13 -9.91
C ALA A 697 -20.89 -7.68 -9.54
N ALA A 698 -21.07 -6.56 -8.82
CA ALA A 698 -22.40 -6.02 -8.47
C ALA A 698 -22.70 -4.67 -9.16
N VAL A 699 -23.83 -4.60 -9.86
CA VAL A 699 -24.40 -3.34 -10.35
C VAL A 699 -25.20 -2.69 -9.22
N ARG A 700 -24.79 -1.49 -8.81
CA ARG A 700 -25.45 -0.70 -7.77
C ARG A 700 -25.86 0.65 -8.37
N ALA A 701 -27.13 0.78 -8.74
CA ALA A 701 -27.66 2.04 -9.21
C ALA A 701 -28.32 2.82 -8.06
N SER A 702 -28.44 4.12 -8.26
CA SER A 702 -29.19 5.02 -7.38
C SER A 702 -30.03 5.96 -8.24
N TRP A 703 -31.33 5.97 -8.00
CA TRP A 703 -32.25 6.88 -8.66
C TRP A 703 -33.06 7.67 -7.64
N ASP A 704 -32.87 8.97 -7.64
CA ASP A 704 -33.51 9.94 -6.76
C ASP A 704 -34.90 10.38 -7.25
N GLY A 705 -35.44 9.77 -8.32
CA GLY A 705 -36.71 10.18 -8.93
C GLY A 705 -36.59 11.36 -9.91
N ALA A 706 -35.38 11.79 -10.28
CA ALA A 706 -35.18 12.84 -11.28
C ALA A 706 -35.19 12.28 -12.71
N THR A 707 -35.65 13.10 -13.65
CA THR A 707 -35.54 12.87 -15.10
C THR A 707 -34.15 13.27 -15.62
N THR A 708 -33.85 12.94 -16.86
CA THR A 708 -32.62 13.41 -17.53
C THR A 708 -32.57 14.95 -17.63
N ALA A 709 -33.72 15.63 -17.72
CA ALA A 709 -33.81 17.09 -17.79
C ALA A 709 -33.72 17.78 -16.42
N GLY A 710 -33.49 17.04 -15.32
CA GLY A 710 -33.38 17.58 -13.96
C GLY A 710 -34.70 17.82 -13.24
N GLY A 711 -35.84 17.72 -13.93
CA GLY A 711 -37.18 17.75 -13.30
C GLY A 711 -37.56 16.44 -12.63
N ARG A 712 -38.62 16.44 -11.82
CA ARG A 712 -39.16 15.21 -11.20
C ARG A 712 -39.84 14.30 -12.22
N ALA A 713 -39.59 13.00 -12.10
CA ALA A 713 -40.32 12.00 -12.87
C ALA A 713 -41.81 12.00 -12.46
N PRO A 714 -42.74 11.89 -13.41
CA PRO A 714 -44.16 11.77 -13.10
C PRO A 714 -44.47 10.62 -12.13
N ARG A 715 -45.58 10.71 -11.40
CA ARG A 715 -46.07 9.57 -10.62
C ARG A 715 -46.53 8.46 -11.55
N GLY A 716 -46.21 7.22 -11.19
CA GLY A 716 -46.60 6.05 -11.98
C GLY A 716 -45.62 4.88 -11.92
N SER A 717 -45.94 3.83 -12.66
CA SER A 717 -45.05 2.68 -12.85
C SER A 717 -44.08 2.93 -14.00
N TYR A 718 -42.86 2.44 -13.82
CA TYR A 718 -41.77 2.55 -14.79
C TYR A 718 -41.24 1.15 -15.09
N THR A 719 -41.03 0.87 -16.37
CA THR A 719 -40.23 -0.27 -16.79
C THR A 719 -38.77 0.12 -16.71
N TRP A 720 -37.97 -0.64 -15.97
CA TRP A 720 -36.53 -0.49 -16.02
C TRP A 720 -35.94 -1.51 -17.00
N LYS A 721 -34.91 -1.08 -17.74
CA LYS A 721 -34.07 -1.93 -18.59
C LYS A 721 -32.61 -1.74 -18.20
N LEU A 722 -31.96 -2.83 -17.80
CA LEU A 722 -30.53 -2.86 -17.51
C LEU A 722 -29.81 -3.60 -18.64
N THR A 723 -28.85 -2.93 -19.25
CA THR A 723 -27.88 -3.52 -20.17
C THR A 723 -26.53 -3.53 -19.47
N ALA A 724 -25.91 -4.71 -19.36
CA ALA A 724 -24.58 -4.86 -18.76
C ALA A 724 -23.63 -5.57 -19.74
N GLU A 725 -22.53 -4.92 -20.07
CA GLU A 725 -21.46 -5.41 -20.93
C GLU A 725 -20.35 -6.02 -20.07
N PRO A 726 -19.90 -7.26 -20.31
CA PRO A 726 -18.84 -7.88 -19.52
C PRO A 726 -17.50 -7.16 -19.71
N ARG A 727 -16.79 -6.89 -18.60
CA ARG A 727 -15.52 -6.13 -18.63
C ARG A 727 -14.37 -6.88 -19.31
N ASP A 728 -14.44 -8.21 -19.34
CA ASP A 728 -13.49 -9.07 -20.05
C ASP A 728 -13.85 -9.25 -21.54
N HIS A 729 -14.96 -8.67 -22.00
CA HIS A 729 -15.51 -8.80 -23.35
C HIS A 729 -15.80 -10.25 -23.78
N GLU A 730 -15.94 -11.17 -22.81
CA GLU A 730 -16.27 -12.57 -23.07
C GLU A 730 -17.79 -12.81 -22.97
N GLY A 731 -18.39 -13.24 -24.08
CA GLY A 731 -19.83 -13.48 -24.19
C GLY A 731 -20.67 -12.22 -24.47
N PRO A 732 -21.99 -12.39 -24.67
CA PRO A 732 -22.89 -11.29 -25.03
C PRO A 732 -23.24 -10.39 -23.83
N ASP A 733 -23.73 -9.19 -24.14
CA ASP A 733 -24.36 -8.29 -23.18
C ASP A 733 -25.53 -8.96 -22.46
N LEU A 734 -25.61 -8.72 -21.14
CA LEU A 734 -26.75 -9.13 -20.33
C LEU A 734 -27.85 -8.07 -20.39
N LEU A 735 -29.05 -8.48 -20.81
CA LEU A 735 -30.24 -7.64 -20.88
C LEU A 735 -31.27 -8.09 -19.83
N LEU A 736 -31.62 -7.18 -18.92
CA LEU A 736 -32.59 -7.43 -17.85
C LEU A 736 -33.69 -6.38 -17.89
N THR A 737 -34.89 -6.76 -17.48
CA THR A 737 -36.03 -5.85 -17.36
C THR A 737 -36.87 -6.16 -16.13
N GLY A 738 -37.50 -5.13 -15.58
CA GLY A 738 -38.52 -5.26 -14.56
C GLY A 738 -39.27 -3.96 -14.37
N THR A 739 -39.92 -3.81 -13.21
CA THR A 739 -40.73 -2.63 -12.91
C THR A 739 -40.29 -1.97 -11.60
N THR A 740 -40.52 -0.67 -11.51
CA THR A 740 -40.44 0.14 -10.30
C THR A 740 -41.57 1.17 -10.30
N THR A 741 -41.76 1.92 -9.23
CA THR A 741 -42.86 2.89 -9.09
C THR A 741 -42.38 4.20 -8.48
N VAL A 742 -43.01 5.30 -8.87
CA VAL A 742 -42.90 6.61 -8.22
C VAL A 742 -44.29 6.99 -7.71
N ASN A 743 -44.40 7.25 -6.41
CA ASN A 743 -45.68 7.51 -5.74
C ASN A 743 -46.07 8.99 -5.67
#